data_AF-A0A1Q7D556-F1
#
_entry.id   AF-A0A1Q7D556-F1
#
_cell.length_a   1.000
_cell.length_b   1.000
_cell.length_c   1.000
_cell.angle_alpha   90.00
_cell.angle_beta   90.00
_cell.angle_gamma   90.00
#
_symmetry.space_group_name_H-M   'P 1'
#
loop_
_entity.id
_entity.type
_entity.pdbx_description
1 polymer ?
#
loop_
_entity_poly.entity_id
_entity_poly.type
_entity_poly.pdbx_seq_one_letter_code
_entity_poly.pdbx_strand_id
1 'polypeptide(L)'
;MNRRDFFKIVTTSGATAAVAGCQQSAERILPLVVPNEQIVPGVATYFATVCRECPAGCGVLARNRDGRVVKLEGNPDHPVNQGALCVRGQAALQQVYHPDRFAGPQRRDGNAWKALSWDDALKLAADKASELRKAGKGRAIVVMTQLESGSQAVLLDRWVQSVGARPRVTFEPFGYEAMRVANRQVFGRDAVPYYAFEDAEVVLSFGADFLETWLSNVAYARGFARSHGFAGGRAGTFIHVEPRQSLTASNADQWVRNAPGTEGLVALAVLKSMVEQGLVDRRFGEVVGAVNVEKAAEASGVSTETIKQMALIFGHAKPGLAVGGGAAVTGTNATATLTAINLLNAATGAVGKTVRFGSDAAWGRVTPFAEVAQLVQAMAKGEVELLLLGPGVNPAFTLPGGLKFADAAGKVPLVVSFANQPDETTALAHVVLPANHWLESWGDYSPREGVVGLMQPAMSPIRDSLPFGDALLRIARGALGAEEGKGPLPWPTFQAYLTAQWEPLVKDKWEAALQQGGVWRDTIAAAVSPKLAAVDVGTAKLDGDSSGLTLIAYPSLRFYDGRTAGSSWLHETPDTMTQATWDAWVEVPGETAARLGVVNGDVLRVSSPHGAVELPAYVSPTLHPGAVAIPIGHRYAPFHRRYVTPALTTMNPVSLLGGTVDPASGGLAYLGVKVTLAKTGARRPLAILQATHDQDDRELVREIDLAAAREQALRGKPGLNEPISMYPEQKYPGYRWGMVIDTDLCVGCSACMAACQAENNVAVVGKPQAAYGRQLHWIRVERWAEGKPEHPQNIFLPMLCQHCEIAPCEPVCPVFAAYRTDEGLNGQVYNRCVGTRYCGNNCPYHVRRFNWYNWEWPEPLEVQLNPDVTVRQLGVMEKCTMCIQRIVAGKDHARDEKRAVRDGDILTACQQTCPTRAITFGNIKDDKSDATKLRHSPRAYQVLDELGTRPSVIYLKKVVRGEHA
;
A
#
# COMPACT_ATOMS: atom_id res chain seq x y z
N MET A 1 33.81 19.80 -57.05
CA MET A 1 34.34 20.18 -55.71
C MET A 1 35.73 19.59 -55.56
N ASN A 2 36.78 20.41 -55.47
CA ASN A 2 38.18 19.96 -55.37
C ASN A 2 38.47 19.45 -53.95
N ARG A 3 39.36 18.45 -53.78
CA ARG A 3 39.82 17.91 -52.48
C ARG A 3 40.19 19.01 -51.46
N ARG A 4 40.74 20.12 -51.93
CA ARG A 4 41.11 21.30 -51.12
C ARG A 4 39.90 22.11 -50.65
N ASP A 5 38.82 22.15 -51.44
CA ASP A 5 37.54 22.77 -51.06
C ASP A 5 36.75 21.88 -50.10
N PHE A 6 36.83 20.56 -50.28
CA PHE A 6 36.27 19.58 -49.33
C PHE A 6 36.94 19.70 -47.96
N PHE A 7 38.28 19.78 -47.89
CA PHE A 7 38.95 19.98 -46.61
C PHE A 7 38.66 21.35 -46.00
N LYS A 8 38.53 22.43 -46.77
CA LYS A 8 38.10 23.72 -46.22
C LYS A 8 36.69 23.63 -45.62
N ILE A 9 35.73 23.04 -46.32
CA ILE A 9 34.37 22.85 -45.80
C ILE A 9 34.36 21.95 -44.56
N VAL A 10 35.09 20.83 -44.55
CA VAL A 10 35.18 19.95 -43.37
C VAL A 10 35.90 20.62 -42.19
N THR A 11 36.89 21.49 -42.44
CA THR A 11 37.61 22.20 -41.36
C THR A 11 36.74 23.33 -40.78
N THR A 12 35.99 24.06 -41.62
CA THR A 12 35.10 25.15 -41.16
C THR A 12 33.78 24.62 -40.58
N SER A 13 33.29 23.46 -41.03
CA SER A 13 32.07 22.81 -40.49
C SER A 13 32.37 21.93 -39.27
N GLY A 14 33.53 21.27 -39.27
CA GLY A 14 33.97 20.36 -38.20
C GLY A 14 34.47 21.09 -36.96
N ALA A 15 35.10 22.27 -37.10
CA ALA A 15 35.51 23.07 -35.95
C ALA A 15 34.30 23.61 -35.16
N THR A 16 33.24 24.06 -35.84
CA THR A 16 32.03 24.59 -35.18
C THR A 16 31.22 23.46 -34.50
N ALA A 17 31.17 22.27 -35.10
CA ALA A 17 30.53 21.09 -34.50
C ALA A 17 31.34 20.49 -33.33
N ALA A 18 32.68 20.52 -33.40
CA ALA A 18 33.55 20.04 -32.32
C ALA A 18 33.56 21.00 -31.11
N VAL A 19 33.44 22.31 -31.33
CA VAL A 19 33.38 23.30 -30.23
C VAL A 19 32.01 23.25 -29.53
N ALA A 20 30.91 22.99 -30.25
CA ALA A 20 29.59 22.77 -29.63
C ALA A 20 29.49 21.42 -28.89
N GLY A 21 30.21 20.39 -29.35
CA GLY A 21 30.25 19.06 -28.69
C GLY A 21 31.16 18.98 -27.46
N CYS A 22 32.05 19.95 -27.25
CA CYS A 22 33.03 19.98 -26.15
C CYS A 22 32.80 21.09 -25.12
N GLN A 23 31.74 21.90 -25.24
CA GLN A 23 31.32 22.77 -24.15
C GLN A 23 30.44 21.96 -23.19
N GLN A 24 31.05 21.41 -22.13
CA GLN A 24 30.30 21.27 -20.88
C GLN A 24 29.75 22.66 -20.57
N SER A 25 28.43 22.83 -20.63
CA SER A 25 27.78 24.02 -20.09
C SER A 25 28.36 24.26 -18.70
N ALA A 26 28.92 25.44 -18.44
CA ALA A 26 29.55 25.73 -17.16
C ALA A 26 28.54 25.44 -16.03
N GLU A 27 28.78 24.36 -15.29
CA GLU A 27 27.94 23.99 -14.15
C GLU A 27 28.15 25.04 -13.06
N ARG A 28 27.05 25.65 -12.60
CA ARG A 28 27.08 26.66 -11.55
C ARG A 28 26.86 25.98 -10.22
N ILE A 29 27.86 26.01 -9.36
CA ILE A 29 27.72 25.61 -7.95
C ILE A 29 27.21 26.83 -7.19
N LEU A 30 25.99 26.74 -6.66
CA LEU A 30 25.35 27.81 -5.89
C LEU A 30 25.39 27.45 -4.40
N PRO A 31 26.24 28.10 -3.57
CA PRO A 31 26.23 27.89 -2.14
C PRO A 31 24.98 28.52 -1.51
N LEU A 32 24.62 28.07 -0.31
CA LEU A 32 23.61 28.75 0.51
C LEU A 32 24.07 30.17 0.80
N VAL A 33 23.18 31.15 0.59
CA VAL A 33 23.44 32.55 0.93
C VAL A 33 23.66 32.71 2.43
N VAL A 34 22.88 31.97 3.23
CA VAL A 34 23.03 31.86 4.68
C VAL A 34 23.23 30.38 5.01
N PRO A 35 24.43 29.97 5.46
CA PRO A 35 24.69 28.58 5.87
C PRO A 35 23.74 28.18 7.00
N ASN A 36 23.15 26.99 6.89
CA ASN A 36 22.41 26.37 7.97
C ASN A 36 23.35 25.43 8.74
N GLU A 37 23.60 25.70 10.02
CA GLU A 37 24.51 24.90 10.85
C GLU A 37 24.08 23.43 11.00
N GLN A 38 22.80 23.13 10.74
CA GLN A 38 22.25 21.77 10.79
C GLN A 38 22.35 21.01 9.46
N ILE A 39 22.77 21.67 8.37
CA ILE A 39 22.88 21.06 7.04
C ILE A 39 24.34 21.10 6.59
N VAL A 40 24.92 19.92 6.43
CA VAL A 40 26.24 19.76 5.81
C VAL A 40 26.03 19.35 4.35
N PRO A 41 26.43 20.19 3.37
CA PRO A 41 26.29 19.85 1.96
C PRO A 41 26.90 18.49 1.64
N GLY A 42 26.14 17.62 0.98
CA GLY A 42 26.62 16.28 0.66
C GLY A 42 26.33 15.21 1.70
N VAL A 43 25.84 15.56 2.89
CA VAL A 43 25.42 14.63 3.96
C VAL A 43 23.90 14.62 4.05
N ALA A 44 23.30 13.44 4.22
CA ALA A 44 21.86 13.32 4.37
C ALA A 44 21.42 13.58 5.81
N THR A 45 20.34 14.33 5.99
CA THR A 45 19.64 14.51 7.28
C THR A 45 18.35 13.72 7.25
N TYR A 46 17.94 13.11 8.37
CA TYR A 46 16.72 12.32 8.47
C TYR A 46 15.73 13.00 9.41
N PHE A 47 14.51 13.23 8.93
CA PHE A 47 13.42 13.82 9.72
C PHE A 47 12.35 12.78 10.01
N ALA A 48 11.92 12.65 11.26
CA ALA A 48 10.90 11.71 11.67
C ALA A 48 9.48 12.31 11.55
N THR A 49 8.61 11.70 10.75
CA THR A 49 7.24 12.20 10.49
C THR A 49 6.25 11.04 10.36
N VAL A 50 5.00 11.28 9.97
CA VAL A 50 3.96 10.25 9.83
C VAL A 50 3.39 10.24 8.42
N CYS A 51 3.35 9.05 7.81
CA CYS A 51 2.73 8.82 6.51
C CYS A 51 1.20 8.96 6.58
N ARG A 52 0.62 9.72 5.64
CA ARG A 52 -0.84 9.94 5.54
C ARG A 52 -1.46 9.41 4.24
N GLU A 53 -0.78 8.51 3.54
CA GLU A 53 -1.31 7.85 2.33
C GLU A 53 -2.45 6.85 2.62
N CYS A 54 -2.67 6.50 3.89
CA CYS A 54 -3.84 5.77 4.38
C CYS A 54 -3.98 6.00 5.90
N PRO A 55 -5.08 5.58 6.54
CA PRO A 55 -5.29 5.81 7.97
C PRO A 55 -4.39 5.00 8.93
N ALA A 56 -3.54 4.09 8.43
CA ALA A 56 -2.67 3.26 9.27
C ALA A 56 -1.64 4.08 10.09
N GLY A 57 -1.23 5.26 9.60
CA GLY A 57 -0.34 6.18 10.33
C GLY A 57 1.06 5.62 10.61
N CYS A 58 1.73 5.06 9.60
CA CYS A 58 3.10 4.56 9.72
C CYS A 58 4.11 5.70 9.96
N GLY A 59 5.06 5.50 10.88
CA GLY A 59 6.15 6.46 11.11
C GLY A 59 7.20 6.39 9.99
N VAL A 60 7.72 7.54 9.58
CA VAL A 60 8.60 7.71 8.43
C VAL A 60 9.87 8.43 8.85
N LEU A 61 11.01 7.99 8.33
CA LEU A 61 12.25 8.78 8.26
C LEU A 61 12.40 9.31 6.84
N ALA A 62 12.21 10.62 6.68
CA ALA A 62 12.38 11.31 5.41
C ALA A 62 13.85 11.68 5.23
N ARG A 63 14.52 11.06 4.25
CA ARG A 63 15.90 11.36 3.88
C ARG A 63 15.93 12.68 3.12
N ASN A 64 16.38 13.73 3.78
CA ASN A 64 16.58 15.06 3.23
C ASN A 64 18.02 15.22 2.72
N ARG A 65 18.16 15.79 1.53
CA ARG A 65 19.40 16.21 0.90
C ARG A 65 19.30 17.70 0.64
N ASP A 66 20.06 18.49 1.37
CA ASP A 66 20.24 19.91 1.10
C ASP A 66 18.90 20.70 0.99
N GLY A 67 17.88 20.31 1.77
CA GLY A 67 16.56 20.96 1.80
C GLY A 67 15.43 20.23 1.05
N ARG A 68 15.71 19.15 0.31
CA ARG A 68 14.71 18.34 -0.42
C ARG A 68 14.67 16.89 0.06
N VAL A 69 13.50 16.27 0.08
CA VAL A 69 13.36 14.84 0.42
C VAL A 69 13.61 13.99 -0.82
N VAL A 70 14.43 12.95 -0.70
CA VAL A 70 14.81 12.08 -1.85
C VAL A 70 14.43 10.61 -1.65
N LYS A 71 14.17 10.21 -0.40
CA LYS A 71 13.77 8.84 -0.06
C LYS A 71 12.97 8.84 1.24
N LEU A 72 11.99 7.96 1.32
CA LEU A 72 11.23 7.69 2.54
C LEU A 72 11.57 6.29 3.05
N GLU A 73 11.85 6.17 4.34
CA GLU A 73 12.03 4.90 5.04
C GLU A 73 11.11 4.80 6.23
N GLY A 74 10.87 3.60 6.75
CA GLY A 74 10.08 3.45 7.97
C GLY A 74 10.92 3.84 9.18
N ASN A 75 10.29 4.46 10.18
CA ASN A 75 10.94 4.74 11.45
C ASN A 75 11.03 3.44 12.30
N PRO A 76 12.23 2.95 12.63
CA PRO A 76 12.43 1.76 13.47
C PRO A 76 11.77 1.84 14.84
N ASP A 77 11.69 3.05 15.40
CA ASP A 77 11.16 3.30 16.74
C ASP A 77 9.63 3.39 16.75
N HIS A 78 9.00 3.66 15.60
CA HIS A 78 7.57 3.88 15.55
C HIS A 78 6.78 2.56 15.73
N PRO A 79 5.85 2.47 16.72
CA PRO A 79 5.22 1.19 17.10
C PRO A 79 4.39 0.50 16.01
N VAL A 80 3.87 1.25 15.03
CA VAL A 80 3.01 0.69 13.98
C VAL A 80 3.83 -0.13 12.97
N ASN A 81 4.98 0.38 12.53
CA ASN A 81 5.68 -0.14 11.36
C ASN A 81 7.14 -0.52 11.60
N GLN A 82 7.71 -0.17 12.76
CA GLN A 82 9.06 -0.55 13.25
C GLN A 82 10.09 -0.72 12.10
N GLY A 83 10.26 0.33 11.30
CA GLY A 83 11.28 0.41 10.25
C GLY A 83 10.83 0.13 8.82
N ALA A 84 9.67 -0.48 8.59
CA ALA A 84 9.20 -0.85 7.25
C ALA A 84 8.18 0.14 6.67
N LEU A 85 8.02 0.16 5.35
CA LEU A 85 6.98 0.91 4.64
C LEU A 85 6.33 0.04 3.56
N CYS A 86 5.04 0.25 3.32
CA CYS A 86 4.34 -0.38 2.21
C CYS A 86 4.63 0.34 0.88
N VAL A 87 4.15 -0.24 -0.22
CA VAL A 87 4.33 0.30 -1.58
C VAL A 87 3.83 1.77 -1.68
N ARG A 88 2.72 2.11 -1.03
CA ARG A 88 2.16 3.48 -1.01
C ARG A 88 3.07 4.46 -0.28
N GLY A 89 3.60 4.06 0.88
CA GLY A 89 4.51 4.89 1.67
C GLY A 89 5.82 5.21 0.92
N GLN A 90 6.35 4.24 0.17
CA GLN A 90 7.51 4.47 -0.70
C GLN A 90 7.20 5.43 -1.86
N ALA A 91 5.98 5.35 -2.39
CA ALA A 91 5.55 6.14 -3.54
C ALA A 91 5.05 7.55 -3.23
N ALA A 92 4.83 7.87 -1.96
CA ALA A 92 4.34 9.18 -1.53
C ALA A 92 5.25 10.35 -1.96
N LEU A 93 6.53 10.09 -2.22
CA LEU A 93 7.46 11.10 -2.73
C LEU A 93 7.01 11.71 -4.07
N GLN A 94 6.37 10.90 -4.94
CA GLN A 94 5.84 11.40 -6.20
C GLN A 94 4.60 12.29 -6.01
N GLN A 95 3.93 12.24 -4.86
CA GLN A 95 2.78 13.08 -4.58
C GLN A 95 3.18 14.51 -4.21
N VAL A 96 4.29 14.67 -3.46
CA VAL A 96 4.84 16.00 -3.15
C VAL A 96 5.48 16.65 -4.38
N TYR A 97 6.16 15.87 -5.22
CA TYR A 97 6.77 16.35 -6.46
C TYR A 97 5.87 16.21 -7.69
N HIS A 98 4.56 16.01 -7.52
CA HIS A 98 3.68 15.78 -8.65
C HIS A 98 3.57 17.03 -9.57
N PRO A 99 3.75 16.90 -10.89
CA PRO A 99 3.71 18.05 -11.81
C PRO A 99 2.37 18.79 -11.83
N ASP A 100 1.25 18.05 -11.70
CA ASP A 100 -0.10 18.64 -11.69
C ASP A 100 -0.49 19.30 -10.36
N ARG A 101 0.42 19.48 -9.39
CA ARG A 101 0.07 20.19 -8.16
C ARG A 101 -0.40 21.61 -8.46
N PHE A 102 -1.49 22.05 -7.82
CA PHE A 102 -1.98 23.41 -7.97
C PHE A 102 -0.90 24.42 -7.57
N ALA A 103 -0.71 25.45 -8.40
CA ALA A 103 0.36 26.42 -8.22
C ALA A 103 0.05 27.49 -7.16
N GLY A 104 -1.23 27.66 -6.79
CA GLY A 104 -1.75 28.65 -5.85
C GLY A 104 -3.28 28.58 -5.77
N PRO A 105 -3.95 29.42 -4.96
CA PRO A 105 -5.41 29.46 -4.87
C PRO A 105 -6.07 29.79 -6.21
N GLN A 106 -7.15 29.08 -6.53
CA GLN A 106 -7.89 29.28 -7.78
C GLN A 106 -9.40 29.31 -7.53
N ARG A 107 -10.10 30.15 -8.29
CA ARG A 107 -11.56 30.18 -8.36
C ARG A 107 -12.01 29.84 -9.77
N ARG A 108 -13.11 29.12 -9.85
CA ARG A 108 -13.74 28.78 -11.11
C ARG A 108 -14.52 29.97 -11.67
N ASP A 109 -14.32 30.24 -12.95
CA ASP A 109 -15.06 31.22 -13.74
C ASP A 109 -15.54 30.54 -15.03
N GLY A 110 -16.80 30.09 -15.03
CA GLY A 110 -17.32 29.17 -16.04
C GLY A 110 -16.50 27.88 -16.13
N ASN A 111 -15.85 27.65 -17.27
CA ASN A 111 -14.99 26.48 -17.50
C ASN A 111 -13.50 26.74 -17.24
N ALA A 112 -13.12 27.97 -16.87
CA ALA A 112 -11.72 28.34 -16.66
C ALA A 112 -11.39 28.51 -15.16
N TRP A 113 -10.11 28.36 -14.83
CA TRP A 113 -9.57 28.67 -13.51
C TRP A 113 -8.92 30.06 -13.53
N LYS A 114 -9.26 30.90 -12.56
CA LYS A 114 -8.64 32.20 -12.33
C LYS A 114 -7.86 32.16 -11.00
N ALA A 115 -6.61 32.61 -11.03
CA ALA A 115 -5.80 32.72 -9.82
C ALA A 115 -6.39 33.77 -8.86
N LEU A 116 -6.34 33.48 -7.56
CA LEU A 116 -6.73 34.38 -6.47
C LEU A 116 -5.57 34.56 -5.50
N SER A 117 -5.57 35.71 -4.80
CA SER A 117 -4.75 35.85 -3.60
C SER A 117 -5.28 34.94 -2.48
N TRP A 118 -4.40 34.53 -1.56
CA TRP A 118 -4.81 33.77 -0.38
C TRP A 118 -5.86 34.50 0.46
N ASP A 119 -5.72 35.81 0.62
CA ASP A 119 -6.62 36.63 1.42
C ASP A 119 -8.02 36.65 0.81
N ASP A 120 -8.12 36.89 -0.50
CA ASP A 120 -9.40 36.88 -1.21
C ASP A 120 -10.05 35.49 -1.19
N ALA A 121 -9.25 34.43 -1.39
CA ALA A 121 -9.76 33.07 -1.46
C ALA A 121 -10.32 32.60 -0.10
N LEU A 122 -9.62 32.88 1.01
CA LEU A 122 -10.09 32.57 2.36
C LEU A 122 -11.26 33.47 2.77
N LYS A 123 -11.26 34.74 2.32
CA LYS A 123 -12.35 35.68 2.56
C LYS A 123 -13.68 35.19 1.99
N LEU A 124 -13.70 34.56 0.81
CA LEU A 124 -14.91 33.98 0.24
C LEU A 124 -15.59 32.97 1.19
N ALA A 125 -14.80 32.06 1.78
CA ALA A 125 -15.30 31.08 2.73
C ALA A 125 -15.73 31.74 4.05
N ALA A 126 -14.92 32.67 4.55
CA ALA A 126 -15.19 33.39 5.80
C ALA A 126 -16.46 34.25 5.74
N ASP A 127 -16.65 34.98 4.64
CA ASP A 127 -17.82 35.85 4.43
C ASP A 127 -19.10 35.01 4.35
N LYS A 128 -19.10 33.92 3.58
CA LYS A 128 -20.27 33.03 3.48
C LYS A 128 -20.58 32.36 4.82
N ALA A 129 -19.56 31.93 5.57
CA ALA A 129 -19.74 31.40 6.92
C ALA A 129 -20.31 32.47 7.88
N SER A 130 -19.84 33.73 7.80
CA SER A 130 -20.34 34.84 8.62
C SER A 130 -21.80 35.17 8.31
N GLU A 131 -22.16 35.22 7.03
CA GLU A 131 -23.52 35.43 6.53
C GLU A 131 -24.48 34.39 7.11
N LEU A 132 -24.16 33.10 6.94
CA LEU A 132 -24.98 31.99 7.42
C LEU A 132 -25.11 31.99 8.94
N ARG A 133 -24.00 32.26 9.65
CA ARG A 133 -24.01 32.36 11.12
C ARG A 133 -24.92 33.50 11.60
N LYS A 134 -24.80 34.70 11.02
CA LYS A 134 -25.63 35.86 11.39
C LYS A 134 -27.11 35.64 11.08
N ALA A 135 -27.42 34.85 10.05
CA ALA A 135 -28.77 34.44 9.70
C ALA A 135 -29.32 33.27 10.54
N GLY A 136 -28.58 32.76 11.53
CA GLY A 136 -28.99 31.59 12.33
C GLY A 136 -28.96 30.26 11.58
N LYS A 137 -28.36 30.23 10.38
CA LYS A 137 -28.29 29.08 9.46
C LYS A 137 -26.98 28.29 9.57
N GLY A 138 -26.33 28.26 10.73
CA GLY A 138 -25.03 27.58 10.91
C GLY A 138 -25.04 26.10 10.49
N ARG A 139 -26.18 25.40 10.61
CA ARG A 139 -26.36 24.00 10.16
C ARG A 139 -26.23 23.79 8.64
N ALA A 140 -26.26 24.87 7.85
CA ALA A 140 -26.00 24.86 6.41
C ALA A 140 -24.50 24.91 6.05
N ILE A 141 -23.62 25.07 7.05
CA ILE A 141 -22.16 24.98 6.90
C ILE A 141 -21.72 23.55 7.22
N VAL A 142 -21.03 22.93 6.27
CA VAL A 142 -20.55 21.55 6.36
C VAL A 142 -19.05 21.51 6.14
N VAL A 143 -18.36 20.79 7.03
CA VAL A 143 -16.94 20.45 6.87
C VAL A 143 -16.83 18.95 6.76
N MET A 144 -16.22 18.47 5.68
CA MET A 144 -15.94 17.05 5.45
C MET A 144 -14.45 16.84 5.29
N THR A 145 -13.85 15.94 6.08
CA THR A 145 -12.42 15.62 6.07
C THR A 145 -12.22 14.11 5.99
N GLN A 146 -11.01 13.67 5.65
CA GLN A 146 -10.60 12.27 5.85
C GLN A 146 -10.54 11.98 7.37
N LEU A 147 -10.17 10.74 7.75
CA LEU A 147 -9.93 10.41 9.15
C LEU A 147 -8.76 11.22 9.73
N GLU A 148 -9.08 12.33 10.40
CA GLU A 148 -8.16 13.10 11.22
C GLU A 148 -8.21 12.67 12.68
N SER A 149 -7.05 12.70 13.34
CA SER A 149 -6.89 12.44 14.77
C SER A 149 -5.97 13.51 15.38
N GLY A 150 -5.52 13.33 16.62
CA GLY A 150 -4.62 14.29 17.28
C GLY A 150 -5.20 15.71 17.37
N SER A 151 -4.31 16.69 17.31
CA SER A 151 -4.59 18.12 17.42
C SER A 151 -5.44 18.64 16.25
N GLN A 152 -5.23 18.14 15.01
CA GLN A 152 -6.04 18.57 13.87
C GLN A 152 -7.53 18.25 14.05
N ALA A 153 -7.85 17.06 14.57
CA ALA A 153 -9.24 16.69 14.86
C ALA A 153 -9.86 17.59 15.95
N VAL A 154 -9.11 17.88 17.01
CA VAL A 154 -9.56 18.77 18.10
C VAL A 154 -9.78 20.19 17.59
N LEU A 155 -8.90 20.69 16.72
CA LEU A 155 -9.07 22.01 16.09
C LEU A 155 -10.35 22.04 15.24
N LEU A 156 -10.60 21.01 14.42
CA LEU A 156 -11.80 20.92 13.61
C LEU A 156 -13.07 20.94 14.47
N ASP A 157 -13.09 20.19 15.59
CA ASP A 157 -14.22 20.17 16.53
C ASP A 157 -14.45 21.56 17.15
N ARG A 158 -13.39 22.26 17.57
CA ARG A 158 -13.48 23.65 18.05
C ARG A 158 -13.94 24.61 16.96
N TRP A 159 -13.50 24.40 15.73
CA TRP A 159 -13.89 25.20 14.58
C TRP A 159 -15.39 25.11 14.33
N VAL A 160 -15.95 23.89 14.22
CA VAL A 160 -17.40 23.73 13.99
C VAL A 160 -18.23 24.28 15.14
N GLN A 161 -17.79 24.09 16.40
CA GLN A 161 -18.46 24.66 17.57
C GLN A 161 -18.44 26.20 17.56
N SER A 162 -17.29 26.82 17.29
CA SER A 162 -17.14 28.28 17.33
C SER A 162 -17.94 28.98 16.22
N VAL A 163 -17.98 28.41 15.03
CA VAL A 163 -18.73 28.96 13.88
C VAL A 163 -20.23 28.64 13.98
N GLY A 164 -20.62 27.69 14.83
CA GLY A 164 -22.00 27.18 14.92
C GLY A 164 -22.38 26.29 13.74
N ALA A 165 -21.39 25.66 13.10
CA ALA A 165 -21.57 24.81 11.95
C ALA A 165 -22.23 23.47 12.31
N ARG A 166 -22.63 22.70 11.29
CA ARG A 166 -22.98 21.28 11.49
C ARG A 166 -21.75 20.54 12.07
N PRO A 167 -21.94 19.49 12.91
CA PRO A 167 -20.83 18.60 13.28
C PRO A 167 -20.04 18.15 12.06
N ARG A 168 -18.71 18.12 12.19
CA ARG A 168 -17.83 17.74 11.08
C ARG A 168 -18.11 16.31 10.65
N VAL A 169 -17.94 16.05 9.37
CA VAL A 169 -18.11 14.74 8.75
C VAL A 169 -16.73 14.16 8.51
N THR A 170 -16.39 13.11 9.25
CA THR A 170 -15.16 12.34 9.05
C THR A 170 -15.46 11.25 8.04
N PHE A 171 -15.17 11.52 6.77
CA PHE A 171 -15.44 10.60 5.69
C PHE A 171 -14.21 9.76 5.36
N GLU A 172 -14.29 8.47 5.64
CA GLU A 172 -13.30 7.48 5.26
C GLU A 172 -14.06 6.30 4.64
N PRO A 173 -13.85 5.99 3.35
CA PRO A 173 -14.67 5.01 2.64
C PRO A 173 -14.74 3.63 3.32
N PHE A 174 -13.63 3.22 3.95
CA PHE A 174 -13.52 1.94 4.65
C PHE A 174 -13.55 2.18 6.18
N GLY A 175 -14.72 2.53 6.73
CA GLY A 175 -14.90 3.00 8.12
C GLY A 175 -15.01 1.93 9.22
N TYR A 176 -15.17 0.65 8.86
CA TYR A 176 -15.31 -0.49 9.78
C TYR A 176 -16.44 -0.37 10.82
N GLU A 177 -17.55 0.31 10.48
CA GLU A 177 -18.71 0.47 11.36
C GLU A 177 -19.27 -0.88 11.82
N ALA A 178 -19.38 -1.84 10.90
CA ALA A 178 -19.88 -3.17 11.20
C ALA A 178 -19.03 -3.91 12.26
N MET A 179 -17.71 -3.71 12.24
CA MET A 179 -16.78 -4.31 13.22
C MET A 179 -16.98 -3.72 14.61
N ARG A 180 -17.11 -2.39 14.70
CA ARG A 180 -17.36 -1.70 15.97
C ARG A 180 -18.69 -2.14 16.59
N VAL A 181 -19.76 -2.20 15.78
CA VAL A 181 -21.07 -2.66 16.26
C VAL A 181 -21.04 -4.12 16.70
N ALA A 182 -20.40 -5.01 15.95
CA ALA A 182 -20.24 -6.42 16.35
C ALA A 182 -19.45 -6.56 17.67
N ASN A 183 -18.39 -5.77 17.85
CA ASN A 183 -17.65 -5.71 19.11
C ASN A 183 -18.52 -5.15 20.25
N ARG A 184 -19.38 -4.18 19.98
CA ARG A 184 -20.34 -3.68 20.98
C ARG A 184 -21.35 -4.75 21.40
N GLN A 185 -21.85 -5.54 20.44
CA GLN A 185 -22.81 -6.61 20.69
C GLN A 185 -22.22 -7.76 21.51
N VAL A 186 -21.05 -8.27 21.13
CA VAL A 186 -20.43 -9.44 21.79
C VAL A 186 -19.60 -9.02 23.00
N PHE A 187 -18.85 -7.93 22.91
CA PHE A 187 -17.82 -7.55 23.89
C PHE A 187 -18.17 -6.28 24.68
N GLY A 188 -19.29 -5.60 24.37
CA GLY A 188 -19.68 -4.36 25.05
C GLY A 188 -18.76 -3.16 24.76
N ARG A 189 -17.92 -3.25 23.71
CA ARG A 189 -16.94 -2.22 23.33
C ARG A 189 -17.19 -1.75 21.90
N ASP A 190 -17.52 -0.48 21.72
CA ASP A 190 -17.72 0.14 20.40
C ASP A 190 -16.38 0.59 19.78
N ALA A 191 -15.51 -0.37 19.52
CA ALA A 191 -14.12 -0.10 19.11
C ALA A 191 -13.63 -1.12 18.08
N VAL A 192 -12.57 -0.74 17.36
CA VAL A 192 -11.75 -1.68 16.59
C VAL A 192 -10.55 -2.06 17.46
N PRO A 193 -10.47 -3.32 17.96
CA PRO A 193 -9.41 -3.75 18.87
C PRO A 193 -8.10 -3.95 18.11
N TYR A 194 -7.03 -4.16 18.88
CA TYR A 194 -5.78 -4.68 18.32
C TYR A 194 -5.85 -6.20 18.22
N TYR A 195 -5.59 -6.70 17.01
CA TYR A 195 -5.48 -8.13 16.74
C TYR A 195 -4.00 -8.53 16.82
N ALA A 196 -3.61 -9.25 17.87
CA ALA A 196 -2.23 -9.66 18.09
C ALA A 196 -1.89 -10.92 17.27
N PHE A 197 -1.68 -10.74 15.97
CA PHE A 197 -1.29 -11.82 15.05
C PHE A 197 -0.01 -12.53 15.50
N GLU A 198 0.94 -11.79 16.09
CA GLU A 198 2.19 -12.35 16.60
C GLU A 198 2.03 -13.41 17.68
N ASP A 199 0.88 -13.41 18.38
CA ASP A 199 0.62 -14.32 19.49
C ASP A 199 -0.31 -15.47 19.09
N ALA A 200 -0.81 -15.50 17.86
CA ALA A 200 -1.75 -16.51 17.37
C ALA A 200 -1.03 -17.77 16.86
N GLU A 201 -1.49 -18.95 17.25
CA GLU A 201 -1.06 -20.23 16.71
C GLU A 201 -1.82 -20.59 15.42
N VAL A 202 -3.12 -20.29 15.42
CA VAL A 202 -4.00 -20.47 14.25
C VAL A 202 -4.71 -19.14 13.98
N VAL A 203 -4.59 -18.66 12.75
CA VAL A 203 -5.39 -17.54 12.23
C VAL A 203 -6.48 -18.12 11.34
N LEU A 204 -7.73 -17.84 11.68
CA LEU A 204 -8.90 -18.16 10.86
C LEU A 204 -9.55 -16.85 10.38
N SER A 205 -9.28 -16.50 9.13
CA SER A 205 -9.74 -15.23 8.55
C SER A 205 -10.94 -15.44 7.62
N PHE A 206 -11.93 -14.56 7.73
CA PHE A 206 -13.12 -14.52 6.89
C PHE A 206 -13.12 -13.20 6.11
N GLY A 207 -12.62 -13.23 4.88
CA GLY A 207 -12.59 -12.08 3.98
C GLY A 207 -11.81 -10.86 4.48
N ALA A 208 -10.96 -10.99 5.51
CA ALA A 208 -10.10 -9.92 6.01
C ALA A 208 -8.78 -9.88 5.23
N ASP A 209 -8.56 -8.81 4.47
CA ASP A 209 -7.42 -8.58 3.58
C ASP A 209 -6.23 -7.90 4.32
N PHE A 210 -5.78 -8.47 5.43
CA PHE A 210 -4.77 -7.87 6.33
C PHE A 210 -3.35 -7.75 5.74
N LEU A 211 -3.05 -8.46 4.65
CA LEU A 211 -1.80 -8.25 3.89
C LEU A 211 -1.94 -7.14 2.82
N GLU A 212 -3.14 -6.60 2.64
CA GLU A 212 -3.47 -5.63 1.60
C GLU A 212 -3.80 -4.25 2.17
N THR A 213 -5.05 -4.02 2.54
CA THR A 213 -5.52 -2.69 2.97
C THR A 213 -6.24 -2.67 4.30
N TRP A 214 -6.54 -3.84 4.86
CA TRP A 214 -7.27 -3.96 6.11
C TRP A 214 -6.47 -3.38 7.28
N LEU A 215 -7.03 -2.34 7.90
CA LEU A 215 -6.53 -1.62 9.08
C LEU A 215 -5.08 -1.10 8.96
N SER A 216 -4.07 -1.97 9.07
CA SER A 216 -2.64 -1.63 8.95
C SER A 216 -1.85 -2.79 8.35
N ASN A 217 -1.69 -2.78 7.03
CA ASN A 217 -1.03 -3.87 6.30
C ASN A 217 0.44 -4.09 6.70
N VAL A 218 1.17 -3.04 7.10
CA VAL A 218 2.57 -3.20 7.56
C VAL A 218 2.64 -3.87 8.93
N ALA A 219 1.78 -3.44 9.88
CA ALA A 219 1.76 -3.99 11.23
C ALA A 219 1.34 -5.47 11.21
N TYR A 220 0.25 -5.76 10.50
CA TYR A 220 -0.31 -7.11 10.45
C TYR A 220 0.50 -8.06 9.57
N ALA A 221 1.13 -7.61 8.48
CA ALA A 221 2.08 -8.46 7.75
C ALA A 221 3.27 -8.88 8.62
N ARG A 222 3.76 -7.99 9.49
CA ARG A 222 4.82 -8.34 10.44
C ARG A 222 4.33 -9.30 11.53
N GLY A 223 3.17 -9.02 12.13
CA GLY A 223 2.56 -9.90 13.13
C GLY A 223 2.35 -11.30 12.56
N PHE A 224 1.79 -11.38 11.36
CA PHE A 224 1.61 -12.61 10.59
C PHE A 224 2.92 -13.34 10.31
N ALA A 225 3.96 -12.64 9.84
CA ALA A 225 5.27 -13.25 9.61
C ALA A 225 5.88 -13.87 10.88
N ARG A 226 5.64 -13.27 12.06
CA ARG A 226 6.13 -13.79 13.35
C ARG A 226 5.40 -15.05 13.81
N SER A 227 4.10 -15.17 13.53
CA SER A 227 3.32 -16.34 13.91
C SER A 227 3.37 -17.45 12.87
N HIS A 228 3.20 -17.12 11.59
CA HIS A 228 3.16 -18.09 10.49
C HIS A 228 4.54 -18.59 10.10
N GLY A 229 5.53 -17.70 9.98
CA GLY A 229 6.86 -18.02 9.47
C GLY A 229 7.59 -19.11 10.27
N PHE A 230 8.32 -19.98 9.57
CA PHE A 230 9.05 -21.09 10.19
C PHE A 230 10.26 -20.61 10.99
N ALA A 231 10.20 -20.76 12.32
CA ALA A 231 11.29 -20.41 13.23
C ALA A 231 11.40 -21.43 14.37
N GLY A 232 12.61 -22.00 14.57
CA GLY A 232 12.88 -22.91 15.69
C GLY A 232 11.98 -24.16 15.72
N GLY A 233 11.55 -24.65 14.55
CA GLY A 233 10.63 -25.79 14.41
C GLY A 233 9.15 -25.46 14.62
N ARG A 234 8.82 -24.20 14.96
CA ARG A 234 7.44 -23.70 15.10
C ARG A 234 7.01 -22.97 13.84
N ALA A 235 5.72 -23.09 13.54
CA ALA A 235 5.05 -22.49 12.40
C ALA A 235 3.56 -22.46 12.72
N GLY A 236 2.95 -21.28 12.70
CA GLY A 236 1.50 -21.13 12.83
C GLY A 236 0.77 -21.63 11.59
N THR A 237 -0.54 -21.78 11.72
CA THR A 237 -1.44 -22.17 10.62
C THR A 237 -2.36 -21.02 10.26
N PHE A 238 -2.60 -20.81 8.97
CA PHE A 238 -3.47 -19.77 8.46
C PHE A 238 -4.49 -20.33 7.48
N ILE A 239 -5.77 -20.21 7.87
CA ILE A 239 -6.92 -20.59 7.05
C ILE A 239 -7.66 -19.31 6.65
N HIS A 240 -8.00 -19.18 5.37
CA HIS A 240 -8.67 -18.01 4.82
C HIS A 240 -9.91 -18.39 4.02
N VAL A 241 -11.07 -17.87 4.43
CA VAL A 241 -12.35 -18.04 3.74
C VAL A 241 -12.63 -16.77 2.92
N GLU A 242 -12.59 -16.89 1.60
CA GLU A 242 -12.89 -15.78 0.68
C GLU A 242 -13.32 -16.31 -0.71
N PRO A 243 -14.33 -15.71 -1.38
CA PRO A 243 -14.76 -16.09 -2.74
C PRO A 243 -13.71 -15.83 -3.84
N ARG A 244 -12.74 -14.96 -3.58
CA ARG A 244 -11.64 -14.59 -4.48
C ARG A 244 -10.32 -14.98 -3.83
N GLN A 245 -9.37 -15.53 -4.58
CA GLN A 245 -8.02 -15.70 -4.08
C GLN A 245 -7.27 -14.36 -4.12
N SER A 246 -7.41 -13.56 -3.06
CA SER A 246 -6.68 -12.31 -2.84
C SER A 246 -5.19 -12.53 -2.54
N LEU A 247 -4.42 -11.45 -2.32
CA LEU A 247 -3.03 -11.59 -1.85
C LEU A 247 -3.01 -12.24 -0.46
N THR A 248 -3.98 -11.89 0.38
CA THR A 248 -4.12 -12.48 1.70
C THR A 248 -4.46 -13.96 1.60
N ALA A 249 -5.45 -14.33 0.79
CA ALA A 249 -5.80 -15.73 0.53
C ALA A 249 -4.63 -16.55 -0.04
N SER A 250 -3.79 -15.93 -0.87
CA SER A 250 -2.63 -16.58 -1.51
C SER A 250 -1.50 -16.93 -0.54
N ASN A 251 -1.51 -16.35 0.66
CA ASN A 251 -0.58 -16.66 1.72
C ASN A 251 -1.20 -17.62 2.77
N ALA A 252 -2.44 -18.07 2.57
CA ALA A 252 -3.07 -19.07 3.43
C ALA A 252 -2.51 -20.46 3.16
N ASP A 253 -2.39 -21.25 4.22
CA ASP A 253 -2.12 -22.68 4.12
C ASP A 253 -3.34 -23.42 3.56
N GLN A 254 -4.54 -22.92 3.88
CA GLN A 254 -5.79 -23.37 3.28
C GLN A 254 -6.64 -22.16 2.88
N TRP A 255 -6.84 -21.99 1.57
CA TRP A 255 -7.84 -21.08 1.03
C TRP A 255 -9.16 -21.83 0.79
N VAL A 256 -10.21 -21.40 1.47
CA VAL A 256 -11.56 -21.94 1.35
C VAL A 256 -12.40 -20.99 0.53
N ARG A 257 -12.65 -21.39 -0.73
CA ARG A 257 -13.49 -20.63 -1.65
C ARG A 257 -14.97 -20.85 -1.34
N ASN A 258 -15.65 -19.82 -0.84
CA ASN A 258 -17.09 -19.83 -0.56
C ASN A 258 -17.89 -19.00 -1.57
N ALA A 259 -19.21 -19.14 -1.55
CA ALA A 259 -20.13 -18.26 -2.26
C ALA A 259 -20.11 -16.85 -1.63
N PRO A 260 -20.03 -15.76 -2.41
CA PRO A 260 -19.95 -14.40 -1.85
C PRO A 260 -21.09 -14.07 -0.88
N GLY A 261 -20.75 -13.50 0.29
CA GLY A 261 -21.72 -13.06 1.30
C GLY A 261 -22.22 -14.17 2.23
N THR A 262 -21.54 -15.32 2.24
CA THR A 262 -21.86 -16.49 3.09
C THR A 262 -20.81 -16.75 4.19
N GLU A 263 -19.82 -15.88 4.34
CA GLU A 263 -18.70 -16.02 5.28
C GLU A 263 -19.20 -16.23 6.73
N GLY A 264 -20.25 -15.50 7.13
CA GLY A 264 -20.82 -15.65 8.46
C GLY A 264 -21.60 -16.96 8.68
N LEU A 265 -22.17 -17.55 7.63
CA LEU A 265 -22.76 -18.89 7.69
C LEU A 265 -21.68 -19.93 7.98
N VAL A 266 -20.54 -19.83 7.28
CA VAL A 266 -19.38 -20.70 7.50
C VAL A 266 -18.85 -20.51 8.93
N ALA A 267 -18.70 -19.27 9.41
CA ALA A 267 -18.23 -18.99 10.77
C ALA A 267 -19.13 -19.62 11.85
N LEU A 268 -20.46 -19.51 11.72
CA LEU A 268 -21.41 -20.16 12.63
C LEU A 268 -21.38 -21.69 12.53
N ALA A 269 -21.23 -22.24 11.33
CA ALA A 269 -21.15 -23.69 11.13
C ALA A 269 -19.86 -24.28 11.72
N VAL A 270 -18.74 -23.54 11.66
CA VAL A 270 -17.50 -23.87 12.36
C VAL A 270 -17.74 -23.88 13.86
N LEU A 271 -18.34 -22.82 14.43
CA LEU A 271 -18.64 -22.76 15.87
C LEU A 271 -19.57 -23.90 16.30
N LYS A 272 -20.61 -24.19 15.52
CA LYS A 272 -21.52 -25.33 15.74
C LYS A 272 -20.76 -26.65 15.78
N SER A 273 -19.89 -26.87 14.81
CA SER A 273 -19.06 -28.07 14.73
C SER A 273 -18.08 -28.18 15.91
N MET A 274 -17.52 -27.07 16.40
CA MET A 274 -16.67 -27.05 17.60
C MET A 274 -17.46 -27.47 18.86
N VAL A 275 -18.71 -27.02 18.99
CA VAL A 275 -19.59 -27.41 20.12
C VAL A 275 -19.92 -28.90 20.05
N GLU A 276 -20.30 -29.42 18.89
CA GLU A 276 -20.65 -30.83 18.69
C GLU A 276 -19.47 -31.78 18.95
N GLN A 277 -18.25 -31.34 18.62
CA GLN A 277 -17.02 -32.07 18.89
C GLN A 277 -16.50 -31.91 20.32
N GLY A 278 -17.17 -31.09 21.16
CA GLY A 278 -16.75 -30.86 22.55
C GLY A 278 -15.44 -30.07 22.69
N LEU A 279 -15.06 -29.29 21.68
CA LEU A 279 -13.83 -28.48 21.67
C LEU A 279 -13.99 -27.16 22.44
N VAL A 280 -15.22 -26.72 22.67
CA VAL A 280 -15.56 -25.47 23.35
C VAL A 280 -16.59 -25.69 24.46
N ASP A 281 -16.75 -24.70 25.33
CA ASP A 281 -17.69 -24.72 26.45
C ASP A 281 -19.13 -24.95 25.98
N ARG A 282 -19.87 -25.81 26.69
CA ARG A 282 -21.26 -26.17 26.38
C ARG A 282 -22.21 -24.98 26.34
N ARG A 283 -21.89 -23.87 27.01
CA ARG A 283 -22.67 -22.61 26.97
C ARG A 283 -22.84 -22.04 25.56
N PHE A 284 -21.92 -22.34 24.64
CA PHE A 284 -22.07 -21.96 23.24
C PHE A 284 -23.15 -22.78 22.51
N GLY A 285 -23.57 -23.93 23.04
CA GLY A 285 -24.60 -24.78 22.43
C GLY A 285 -25.96 -24.10 22.30
N GLU A 286 -26.34 -23.24 23.26
CA GLU A 286 -27.57 -22.44 23.16
C GLU A 286 -27.46 -21.36 22.07
N VAL A 287 -26.26 -20.78 21.89
CA VAL A 287 -25.98 -19.74 20.88
C VAL A 287 -26.12 -20.28 19.45
N VAL A 288 -25.66 -21.52 19.21
CA VAL A 288 -25.67 -22.18 17.90
C VAL A 288 -26.75 -23.25 17.78
N GLY A 289 -27.74 -23.26 18.67
CA GLY A 289 -28.78 -24.30 18.72
C GLY A 289 -29.54 -24.44 17.40
N ALA A 290 -29.86 -23.30 16.76
CA ALA A 290 -30.60 -23.24 15.50
C ALA A 290 -29.73 -23.40 14.23
N VAL A 291 -28.40 -23.44 14.36
CA VAL A 291 -27.48 -23.54 13.22
C VAL A 291 -27.48 -24.96 12.67
N ASN A 292 -27.70 -25.10 11.37
CA ASN A 292 -27.61 -26.37 10.64
C ASN A 292 -26.38 -26.34 9.72
N VAL A 293 -25.43 -27.25 9.96
CA VAL A 293 -24.14 -27.28 9.25
C VAL A 293 -24.31 -27.66 7.79
N GLU A 294 -25.22 -28.59 7.48
CA GLU A 294 -25.49 -29.06 6.12
C GLU A 294 -26.09 -27.93 5.24
N LYS A 295 -27.03 -27.15 5.78
CA LYS A 295 -27.60 -25.99 5.09
C LYS A 295 -26.57 -24.87 4.89
N ALA A 296 -25.70 -24.65 5.87
CA ALA A 296 -24.61 -23.69 5.72
C ALA A 296 -23.61 -24.14 4.64
N ALA A 297 -23.30 -25.43 4.59
CA ALA A 297 -22.46 -26.03 3.56
C ALA A 297 -23.07 -25.88 2.16
N GLU A 298 -24.36 -26.19 2.00
CA GLU A 298 -25.09 -26.02 0.74
C GLU A 298 -25.10 -24.56 0.27
N ALA A 299 -25.45 -23.62 1.16
CA ALA A 299 -25.53 -22.20 0.81
C ALA A 299 -24.17 -21.57 0.49
N SER A 300 -23.13 -21.96 1.22
CA SER A 300 -21.77 -21.43 1.04
C SER A 300 -20.97 -22.13 -0.06
N GLY A 301 -21.39 -23.32 -0.49
CA GLY A 301 -20.61 -24.19 -1.38
C GLY A 301 -19.36 -24.79 -0.72
N VAL A 302 -19.16 -24.59 0.59
CA VAL A 302 -18.05 -25.19 1.36
C VAL A 302 -18.51 -26.54 1.90
N SER A 303 -17.72 -27.60 1.67
CA SER A 303 -18.10 -28.93 2.12
C SER A 303 -18.24 -29.03 3.65
N THR A 304 -19.13 -29.89 4.13
CA THR A 304 -19.29 -30.15 5.57
C THR A 304 -18.00 -30.71 6.19
N GLU A 305 -17.21 -31.47 5.42
CA GLU A 305 -15.90 -31.96 5.81
C GLU A 305 -14.91 -30.83 6.06
N THR A 306 -14.79 -29.88 5.12
CA THR A 306 -13.95 -28.70 5.27
C THR A 306 -14.36 -27.86 6.49
N ILE A 307 -15.67 -27.68 6.73
CA ILE A 307 -16.18 -26.97 7.92
C ILE A 307 -15.76 -27.68 9.21
N LYS A 308 -15.90 -29.01 9.27
CA LYS A 308 -15.51 -29.81 10.43
C LYS A 308 -14.00 -29.79 10.66
N GLN A 309 -13.20 -29.82 9.59
CA GLN A 309 -11.74 -29.70 9.66
C GLN A 309 -11.32 -28.33 10.20
N MET A 310 -11.89 -27.24 9.69
CA MET A 310 -11.63 -25.89 10.22
C MET A 310 -12.00 -25.80 11.71
N ALA A 311 -13.11 -26.40 12.12
CA ALA A 311 -13.54 -26.46 13.52
C ALA A 311 -12.55 -27.23 14.40
N LEU A 312 -12.00 -28.34 13.91
CA LEU A 312 -10.99 -29.13 14.62
C LEU A 312 -9.70 -28.32 14.81
N ILE A 313 -9.16 -27.77 13.71
CA ILE A 313 -7.90 -26.99 13.73
C ILE A 313 -8.05 -25.77 14.64
N PHE A 314 -9.12 -24.99 14.46
CA PHE A 314 -9.32 -23.77 15.24
C PHE A 314 -9.71 -24.04 16.70
N GLY A 315 -10.46 -25.11 16.97
CA GLY A 315 -10.85 -25.51 18.33
C GLY A 315 -9.67 -25.99 19.19
N HIS A 316 -8.60 -26.50 18.58
CA HIS A 316 -7.38 -26.88 19.29
C HIS A 316 -6.37 -25.75 19.48
N ALA A 317 -6.56 -24.60 18.82
CA ALA A 317 -5.62 -23.48 18.84
C ALA A 317 -5.46 -22.88 20.26
N LYS A 318 -4.21 -22.72 20.71
CA LYS A 318 -3.88 -22.15 22.03
C LYS A 318 -2.75 -21.11 21.92
N PRO A 319 -3.04 -19.87 21.51
CA PRO A 319 -4.37 -19.28 21.24
C PRO A 319 -4.73 -19.21 19.74
N GLY A 320 -6.02 -19.27 19.44
CA GLY A 320 -6.57 -18.95 18.12
C GLY A 320 -6.86 -17.46 17.93
N LEU A 321 -6.94 -17.02 16.68
CA LEU A 321 -7.40 -15.69 16.28
C LEU A 321 -8.34 -15.79 15.08
N ALA A 322 -9.60 -15.40 15.26
CA ALA A 322 -10.55 -15.22 14.16
C ALA A 322 -10.65 -13.75 13.77
N VAL A 323 -10.60 -13.42 12.47
CA VAL A 323 -10.69 -12.04 11.97
C VAL A 323 -11.62 -11.93 10.76
N GLY A 324 -12.16 -10.74 10.53
CA GLY A 324 -12.99 -10.43 9.35
C GLY A 324 -13.12 -8.93 9.09
N GLY A 325 -14.04 -8.56 8.20
CA GLY A 325 -14.35 -7.15 7.91
C GLY A 325 -13.47 -6.52 6.83
N GLY A 326 -12.89 -7.32 5.93
CA GLY A 326 -12.33 -6.85 4.66
C GLY A 326 -13.35 -6.92 3.53
N ALA A 327 -12.90 -6.84 2.28
CA ALA A 327 -13.76 -6.62 1.10
C ALA A 327 -14.96 -7.59 0.96
N ALA A 328 -14.79 -8.87 1.31
CA ALA A 328 -15.88 -9.86 1.22
C ALA A 328 -16.90 -9.76 2.37
N VAL A 329 -16.55 -9.10 3.49
CA VAL A 329 -17.43 -8.92 4.67
C VAL A 329 -17.88 -7.47 4.76
N THR A 330 -18.47 -7.00 3.66
CA THR A 330 -19.03 -5.65 3.51
C THR A 330 -20.46 -5.71 2.97
N GLY A 331 -21.18 -6.81 3.17
CA GLY A 331 -22.56 -6.95 2.73
C GLY A 331 -23.56 -6.31 3.69
N THR A 332 -24.85 -6.40 3.35
CA THR A 332 -25.97 -6.03 4.24
C THR A 332 -26.10 -6.93 5.48
N ASN A 333 -25.29 -7.98 5.57
CA ASN A 333 -25.15 -8.89 6.70
C ASN A 333 -23.78 -8.79 7.39
N ALA A 334 -23.00 -7.73 7.13
CA ALA A 334 -21.62 -7.59 7.62
C ALA A 334 -21.55 -7.60 9.15
N THR A 335 -22.46 -6.90 9.84
CA THR A 335 -22.46 -6.90 11.32
C THR A 335 -22.79 -8.29 11.87
N ALA A 336 -23.78 -8.99 11.31
CA ALA A 336 -24.13 -10.34 11.74
C ALA A 336 -22.96 -11.32 11.53
N THR A 337 -22.27 -11.21 10.39
CA THR A 337 -21.07 -12.00 10.08
C THR A 337 -19.95 -11.74 11.09
N LEU A 338 -19.65 -10.47 11.39
CA LEU A 338 -18.62 -10.10 12.36
C LEU A 338 -18.99 -10.51 13.79
N THR A 339 -20.28 -10.50 14.13
CA THR A 339 -20.78 -11.04 15.41
C THR A 339 -20.52 -12.56 15.50
N ALA A 340 -20.76 -13.32 14.43
CA ALA A 340 -20.40 -14.74 14.38
C ALA A 340 -18.90 -15.00 14.55
N ILE A 341 -18.04 -14.19 13.90
CA ILE A 341 -16.59 -14.27 14.03
C ILE A 341 -16.13 -13.92 15.46
N ASN A 342 -16.76 -12.93 16.09
CA ASN A 342 -16.49 -12.59 17.48
C ASN A 342 -16.91 -13.70 18.45
N LEU A 343 -17.97 -14.45 18.15
CA LEU A 343 -18.35 -15.63 18.93
C LEU A 343 -17.30 -16.74 18.84
N LEU A 344 -16.66 -16.95 17.69
CA LEU A 344 -15.50 -17.85 17.55
C LEU A 344 -14.35 -17.42 18.47
N ASN A 345 -14.00 -16.13 18.47
CA ASN A 345 -12.98 -15.58 19.38
C ASN A 345 -13.34 -15.74 20.85
N ALA A 346 -14.63 -15.55 21.20
CA ALA A 346 -15.10 -15.77 22.55
C ALA A 346 -14.98 -17.26 22.95
N ALA A 347 -15.30 -18.18 22.03
CA ALA A 347 -15.29 -19.62 22.27
C ALA A 347 -13.88 -20.20 22.49
N THR A 348 -12.87 -19.65 21.81
CA THR A 348 -11.46 -20.05 21.97
C THR A 348 -10.73 -19.29 23.09
N GLY A 349 -11.40 -18.37 23.78
CA GLY A 349 -10.78 -17.54 24.81
C GLY A 349 -9.71 -16.59 24.26
N ALA A 350 -9.87 -16.13 23.02
CA ALA A 350 -8.98 -15.20 22.33
C ALA A 350 -8.99 -13.79 22.94
N VAL A 351 -10.11 -13.39 23.57
CA VAL A 351 -10.27 -12.05 24.16
C VAL A 351 -9.30 -11.83 25.32
N GLY A 352 -8.57 -10.72 25.29
CA GLY A 352 -7.48 -10.40 26.21
C GLY A 352 -6.14 -11.05 25.85
N LYS A 353 -6.12 -12.01 24.92
CA LYS A 353 -4.90 -12.68 24.43
C LYS A 353 -4.54 -12.22 23.03
N THR A 354 -5.31 -12.62 22.02
CA THR A 354 -5.12 -12.31 20.61
C THR A 354 -6.08 -11.22 20.11
N VAL A 355 -7.19 -10.98 20.81
CA VAL A 355 -8.09 -9.82 20.60
C VAL A 355 -7.99 -8.90 21.82
N ARG A 356 -7.34 -7.74 21.69
CA ARG A 356 -7.03 -6.83 22.79
C ARG A 356 -7.74 -5.49 22.64
N PHE A 357 -8.59 -5.16 23.62
CA PHE A 357 -9.20 -3.84 23.76
C PHE A 357 -8.33 -2.91 24.60
N GLY A 358 -8.41 -1.60 24.38
CA GLY A 358 -7.67 -0.57 25.13
C GLY A 358 -6.49 0.05 24.35
N SER A 359 -6.02 -0.62 23.30
CA SER A 359 -5.16 -0.04 22.27
C SER A 359 -5.97 0.22 21.00
N ASP A 360 -7.17 0.79 21.17
CA ASP A 360 -8.21 0.82 20.14
C ASP A 360 -7.80 1.75 19.00
N ALA A 361 -8.12 1.36 17.77
CA ALA A 361 -7.76 2.12 16.58
C ALA A 361 -8.67 3.35 16.37
N ALA A 362 -8.14 4.38 15.71
CA ALA A 362 -8.81 5.68 15.55
C ALA A 362 -10.11 5.68 14.70
N TRP A 363 -10.46 4.53 14.10
CA TRP A 363 -11.70 4.32 13.32
C TRP A 363 -12.98 4.62 14.12
N GLY A 364 -12.90 4.66 15.45
CA GLY A 364 -13.93 5.17 16.36
C GLY A 364 -14.49 6.55 15.99
N ARG A 365 -13.70 7.35 15.26
CA ARG A 365 -14.01 8.76 14.91
C ARG A 365 -14.60 8.94 13.51
N VAL A 366 -14.68 7.87 12.70
CA VAL A 366 -15.29 7.92 11.37
C VAL A 366 -16.79 8.13 11.51
N THR A 367 -17.35 9.02 10.70
CA THR A 367 -18.79 9.28 10.64
C THR A 367 -19.46 8.10 9.91
N PRO A 368 -20.48 7.46 10.49
CA PRO A 368 -21.17 6.35 9.83
C PRO A 368 -21.65 6.71 8.43
N PHE A 369 -21.47 5.81 7.47
CA PHE A 369 -21.86 6.08 6.09
C PHE A 369 -23.33 6.49 5.93
N ALA A 370 -24.26 5.94 6.72
CA ALA A 370 -25.66 6.36 6.71
C ALA A 370 -25.86 7.87 6.96
N GLU A 371 -25.05 8.48 7.83
CA GLU A 371 -25.07 9.93 8.06
C GLU A 371 -24.46 10.71 6.89
N VAL A 372 -23.43 10.15 6.24
CA VAL A 372 -22.86 10.70 5.00
C VAL A 372 -23.90 10.69 3.88
N ALA A 373 -24.65 9.60 3.72
CA ALA A 373 -25.73 9.51 2.74
C ALA A 373 -26.85 10.55 3.02
N GLN A 374 -27.22 10.74 4.30
CA GLN A 374 -28.18 11.78 4.70
C GLN A 374 -27.66 13.20 4.38
N LEU A 375 -26.36 13.44 4.53
CA LEU A 375 -25.75 14.72 4.12
C LEU A 375 -25.90 14.96 2.62
N VAL A 376 -25.64 13.95 1.78
CA VAL A 376 -25.82 14.08 0.33
C VAL A 376 -27.27 14.41 -0.02
N GLN A 377 -28.23 13.80 0.67
CA GLN A 377 -29.65 14.13 0.52
C GLN A 377 -29.97 15.56 0.97
N ALA A 378 -29.39 16.04 2.08
CA ALA A 378 -29.55 17.42 2.54
C ALA A 378 -28.98 18.44 1.52
N MET A 379 -27.83 18.13 0.92
CA MET A 379 -27.26 18.92 -0.20
C MET A 379 -28.23 18.93 -1.39
N ALA A 380 -28.79 17.78 -1.76
CA ALA A 380 -29.74 17.67 -2.86
C ALA A 380 -31.04 18.48 -2.64
N LYS A 381 -31.44 18.67 -1.38
CA LYS A 381 -32.58 19.50 -0.96
C LYS A 381 -32.26 21.00 -0.81
N GLY A 382 -31.00 21.41 -0.99
CA GLY A 382 -30.57 22.79 -0.83
C GLY A 382 -30.40 23.25 0.62
N GLU A 383 -30.27 22.31 1.57
CA GLU A 383 -30.09 22.62 3.00
C GLU A 383 -28.63 22.96 3.36
N VAL A 384 -27.69 22.70 2.43
CA VAL A 384 -26.27 23.00 2.59
C VAL A 384 -25.91 24.19 1.69
N GLU A 385 -25.43 25.27 2.31
CA GLU A 385 -25.09 26.51 1.62
C GLU A 385 -23.57 26.71 1.46
N LEU A 386 -22.76 26.10 2.35
CA LEU A 386 -21.30 26.11 2.31
C LEU A 386 -20.75 24.71 2.59
N LEU A 387 -19.98 24.17 1.64
CA LEU A 387 -19.29 22.89 1.78
C LEU A 387 -17.76 23.10 1.74
N LEU A 388 -17.09 22.78 2.84
CA LEU A 388 -15.63 22.75 2.95
C LEU A 388 -15.14 21.30 2.92
N LEU A 389 -14.31 20.97 1.93
CA LEU A 389 -13.75 19.63 1.73
C LEU A 389 -12.27 19.67 2.07
N GLY A 390 -11.86 18.93 3.09
CA GLY A 390 -10.48 18.86 3.57
C GLY A 390 -9.55 18.06 2.64
N PRO A 391 -8.23 18.11 2.88
CA PRO A 391 -7.23 17.39 2.10
C PRO A 391 -7.49 15.88 2.04
N GLY A 392 -7.24 15.28 0.87
CA GLY A 392 -7.33 13.83 0.67
C GLY A 392 -8.76 13.28 0.51
N VAL A 393 -9.78 14.15 0.51
CA VAL A 393 -11.18 13.75 0.41
C VAL A 393 -11.69 13.92 -1.02
N ASN A 394 -12.15 12.82 -1.63
CA ASN A 394 -12.68 12.82 -2.99
C ASN A 394 -14.04 12.10 -3.09
N PRO A 395 -15.12 12.64 -2.48
CA PRO A 395 -16.45 12.02 -2.43
C PRO A 395 -17.08 11.84 -3.81
N ALA A 396 -16.75 12.68 -4.79
CA ALA A 396 -17.22 12.51 -6.17
C ALA A 396 -16.73 11.21 -6.81
N PHE A 397 -15.57 10.70 -6.36
CA PHE A 397 -14.98 9.44 -6.83
C PHE A 397 -15.28 8.25 -5.93
N THR A 398 -15.42 8.47 -4.62
CA THR A 398 -15.45 7.41 -3.59
C THR A 398 -16.82 7.14 -2.99
N LEU A 399 -17.83 7.98 -3.22
CA LEU A 399 -19.21 7.69 -2.85
C LEU A 399 -19.94 6.88 -3.93
N PRO A 400 -20.86 5.97 -3.53
CA PRO A 400 -21.68 5.19 -4.48
C PRO A 400 -22.36 6.05 -5.54
N GLY A 401 -22.33 5.58 -6.79
CA GLY A 401 -22.94 6.27 -7.94
C GLY A 401 -24.44 6.56 -7.72
N GLY A 402 -25.16 5.65 -7.07
CA GLY A 402 -26.57 5.80 -6.72
C GLY A 402 -26.89 7.01 -5.82
N LEU A 403 -25.91 7.52 -5.05
CA LEU A 403 -26.11 8.72 -4.21
C LEU A 403 -26.08 10.03 -5.01
N LYS A 404 -25.57 10.01 -6.25
CA LYS A 404 -25.48 11.19 -7.13
C LYS A 404 -24.83 12.41 -6.45
N PHE A 405 -23.70 12.18 -5.77
CA PHE A 405 -22.99 13.24 -5.04
C PHE A 405 -22.67 14.46 -5.91
N ALA A 406 -22.23 14.24 -7.16
CA ALA A 406 -21.90 15.33 -8.07
C ALA A 406 -23.10 16.26 -8.34
N ASP A 407 -24.29 15.69 -8.57
CA ASP A 407 -25.53 16.45 -8.76
C ASP A 407 -25.91 17.23 -7.49
N ALA A 408 -25.72 16.62 -6.31
CA ALA A 408 -25.99 17.27 -5.03
C ALA A 408 -25.00 18.40 -4.73
N ALA A 409 -23.71 18.21 -5.03
CA ALA A 409 -22.67 19.23 -4.87
C ALA A 409 -22.91 20.43 -5.79
N GLY A 410 -23.43 20.20 -7.00
CA GLY A 410 -23.80 21.28 -7.93
C GLY A 410 -24.93 22.19 -7.43
N LYS A 411 -25.68 21.79 -6.39
CA LYS A 411 -26.71 22.63 -5.75
C LYS A 411 -26.18 23.46 -4.59
N VAL A 412 -24.95 23.22 -4.13
CA VAL A 412 -24.35 23.97 -3.02
C VAL A 412 -23.80 25.30 -3.55
N PRO A 413 -24.27 26.47 -3.04
CA PRO A 413 -23.84 27.80 -3.48
C PRO A 413 -22.32 28.04 -3.43
N LEU A 414 -21.63 27.51 -2.43
CA LEU A 414 -20.17 27.62 -2.32
C LEU A 414 -19.55 26.29 -1.88
N VAL A 415 -18.68 25.76 -2.75
CA VAL A 415 -17.91 24.53 -2.53
C VAL A 415 -16.44 24.90 -2.58
N VAL A 416 -15.74 24.68 -1.47
CA VAL A 416 -14.31 24.96 -1.32
C VAL A 416 -13.59 23.65 -1.09
N SER A 417 -12.62 23.34 -1.95
CA SER A 417 -11.83 22.11 -1.86
C SER A 417 -10.39 22.43 -1.48
N PHE A 418 -9.94 21.87 -0.36
CA PHE A 418 -8.54 21.84 0.03
C PHE A 418 -7.88 20.63 -0.64
N ALA A 419 -7.12 20.84 -1.71
CA ALA A 419 -6.56 19.74 -2.49
C ALA A 419 -5.23 20.13 -3.13
N ASN A 420 -4.32 19.17 -3.24
CA ASN A 420 -2.99 19.42 -3.80
C ASN A 420 -2.96 19.23 -5.30
N GLN A 421 -3.84 18.37 -5.85
CA GLN A 421 -3.87 17.98 -7.26
C GLN A 421 -5.31 17.95 -7.79
N PRO A 422 -5.51 18.12 -9.11
CA PRO A 422 -6.82 17.94 -9.74
C PRO A 422 -7.37 16.52 -9.56
N ASP A 423 -8.66 16.47 -9.27
CA ASP A 423 -9.47 15.26 -9.10
C ASP A 423 -10.95 15.50 -9.42
N GLU A 424 -11.76 14.46 -9.29
CA GLU A 424 -13.19 14.48 -9.59
C GLU A 424 -13.96 15.46 -8.69
N THR A 425 -13.49 15.72 -7.47
CA THR A 425 -14.14 16.62 -6.50
C THR A 425 -13.74 18.07 -6.70
N THR A 426 -12.46 18.36 -6.95
CA THR A 426 -11.98 19.69 -7.34
C THR A 426 -12.62 20.16 -8.66
N ALA A 427 -12.94 19.23 -9.56
CA ALA A 427 -13.72 19.50 -10.77
C ALA A 427 -15.17 19.92 -10.50
N LEU A 428 -15.66 19.85 -9.26
CA LEU A 428 -16.97 20.36 -8.82
C LEU A 428 -16.85 21.59 -7.91
N ALA A 429 -15.63 21.92 -7.48
CA ALA A 429 -15.40 23.02 -6.56
C ALA A 429 -15.52 24.39 -7.25
N HIS A 430 -15.98 25.37 -6.48
CA HIS A 430 -15.98 26.78 -6.88
C HIS A 430 -14.64 27.43 -6.58
N VAL A 431 -13.98 27.01 -5.49
CA VAL A 431 -12.66 27.47 -5.06
C VAL A 431 -11.80 26.27 -4.70
N VAL A 432 -10.56 26.26 -5.18
CA VAL A 432 -9.54 25.30 -4.78
C VAL A 432 -8.46 26.03 -4.00
N LEU A 433 -8.14 25.49 -2.82
CA LEU A 433 -7.11 25.98 -1.92
C LEU A 433 -6.02 24.90 -1.79
N PRO A 434 -4.82 25.12 -2.35
CA PRO A 434 -3.74 24.13 -2.26
C PRO A 434 -3.30 23.94 -0.82
N ALA A 435 -3.47 22.73 -0.29
CA ALA A 435 -2.99 22.39 1.05
C ALA A 435 -1.51 21.97 1.00
N ASN A 436 -0.82 22.05 2.14
CA ASN A 436 0.51 21.45 2.23
C ASN A 436 0.41 19.92 2.18
N HIS A 437 1.39 19.28 1.53
CA HIS A 437 1.61 17.85 1.72
C HIS A 437 2.09 17.59 3.15
N TRP A 438 1.91 16.37 3.66
CA TRP A 438 2.33 16.03 5.03
C TRP A 438 3.85 16.10 5.25
N LEU A 439 4.65 16.09 4.18
CA LEU A 439 6.10 16.36 4.21
C LEU A 439 6.44 17.85 4.36
N GLU A 440 5.47 18.75 4.14
CA GLU A 440 5.62 20.20 4.09
C GLU A 440 4.87 20.90 5.24
N SER A 441 4.31 20.14 6.19
CA SER A 441 3.39 20.69 7.19
C SER A 441 3.64 20.14 8.59
N TRP A 442 3.46 21.01 9.59
CA TRP A 442 3.38 20.62 10.99
C TRP A 442 2.03 19.94 11.29
N GLY A 443 2.07 18.90 12.11
CA GLY A 443 0.86 18.28 12.64
C GLY A 443 1.16 17.10 13.55
N ASP A 444 0.13 16.31 13.83
CA ASP A 444 0.23 15.06 14.56
C ASP A 444 -0.82 14.06 14.09
N TYR A 445 -0.58 12.78 14.37
CA TYR A 445 -1.54 11.73 14.08
C TYR A 445 -1.46 10.61 15.11
N SER A 446 -2.60 10.22 15.66
CA SER A 446 -2.76 9.10 16.58
C SER A 446 -3.53 7.97 15.89
N PRO A 447 -2.84 6.95 15.35
CA PRO A 447 -3.50 5.83 14.64
C PRO A 447 -4.26 4.89 15.59
N ARG A 448 -3.81 4.81 16.85
CA ARG A 448 -4.44 4.04 17.93
C ARG A 448 -4.13 4.65 19.28
N GLU A 449 -4.92 4.30 20.29
CA GLU A 449 -4.65 4.69 21.67
C GLU A 449 -3.23 4.28 22.11
N GLY A 450 -2.58 5.20 22.84
CA GLY A 450 -1.19 5.02 23.29
C GLY A 450 -0.10 5.37 22.28
N VAL A 451 -0.43 5.70 21.03
CA VAL A 451 0.54 6.14 20.01
C VAL A 451 0.12 7.49 19.45
N VAL A 452 0.98 8.51 19.58
CA VAL A 452 0.81 9.83 18.98
C VAL A 452 2.07 10.18 18.21
N GLY A 453 2.01 10.05 16.88
CA GLY A 453 3.09 10.44 15.99
C GLY A 453 3.09 11.94 15.74
N LEU A 454 4.27 12.56 15.76
CA LEU A 454 4.47 13.97 15.45
C LEU A 454 4.84 14.11 13.98
N MET A 455 4.16 15.00 13.27
CA MET A 455 4.42 15.29 11.87
C MET A 455 5.23 16.58 11.79
N GLN A 456 6.56 16.44 11.69
CA GLN A 456 7.42 17.58 11.38
C GLN A 456 7.55 17.74 9.86
N PRO A 457 7.56 18.98 9.33
CA PRO A 457 7.87 19.22 7.94
C PRO A 457 9.32 18.80 7.67
N ALA A 458 9.52 17.94 6.69
CA ALA A 458 10.83 17.48 6.25
C ALA A 458 11.42 18.38 5.15
N MET A 459 10.62 19.31 4.61
CA MET A 459 11.03 20.30 3.61
C MET A 459 10.07 21.48 3.59
N SER A 460 10.48 22.58 2.96
CA SER A 460 9.61 23.72 2.69
C SER A 460 8.59 23.41 1.58
N PRO A 461 7.41 24.07 1.57
CA PRO A 461 6.45 23.94 0.47
C PRO A 461 7.07 24.30 -0.89
N ILE A 462 6.82 23.46 -1.90
CA ILE A 462 7.32 23.67 -3.28
C ILE A 462 6.35 24.55 -4.09
N ARG A 463 5.08 24.57 -3.70
CA ARG A 463 4.02 25.36 -4.34
C ARG A 463 3.53 26.44 -3.38
N ASP A 464 2.80 27.42 -3.90
CA ASP A 464 2.07 28.39 -3.07
C ASP A 464 0.88 27.68 -2.39
N SER A 465 1.17 26.98 -1.30
CA SER A 465 0.24 26.17 -0.51
C SER A 465 0.27 26.58 0.95
N LEU A 466 -0.84 26.33 1.66
CA LEU A 466 -1.00 26.69 3.08
C LEU A 466 -1.31 25.43 3.92
N PRO A 467 -0.81 25.33 5.16
CA PRO A 467 -1.28 24.31 6.11
C PRO A 467 -2.80 24.37 6.29
N PHE A 468 -3.46 23.22 6.30
CA PHE A 468 -4.92 23.16 6.43
C PHE A 468 -5.41 23.76 7.75
N GLY A 469 -4.71 23.51 8.86
CA GLY A 469 -5.00 24.13 10.16
C GLY A 469 -4.93 25.67 10.13
N ASP A 470 -3.93 26.24 9.45
CA ASP A 470 -3.78 27.70 9.30
C ASP A 470 -4.96 28.28 8.51
N ALA A 471 -5.35 27.63 7.43
CA ALA A 471 -6.51 28.04 6.64
C ALA A 471 -7.79 28.05 7.49
N LEU A 472 -8.01 27.01 8.30
CA LEU A 472 -9.17 26.92 9.20
C LEU A 472 -9.19 28.05 10.24
N LEU A 473 -8.06 28.32 10.89
CA LEU A 473 -7.93 29.41 11.86
C LEU A 473 -8.27 30.76 11.21
N ARG A 474 -7.72 31.03 10.03
CA ARG A 474 -7.96 32.28 9.29
C ARG A 474 -9.42 32.43 8.85
N ILE A 475 -10.04 31.36 8.33
CA ILE A 475 -11.46 31.37 7.94
C ILE A 475 -12.35 31.62 9.16
N ALA A 476 -12.09 30.94 10.29
CA ALA A 476 -12.89 31.14 11.49
C ALA A 476 -12.77 32.57 12.04
N ARG A 477 -11.56 33.15 12.08
CA ARG A 477 -11.36 34.54 12.52
C ARG A 477 -12.16 35.51 11.66
N GLY A 478 -12.09 35.36 10.34
CA GLY A 478 -12.89 36.16 9.41
C GLY A 478 -14.40 35.98 9.62
N ALA A 479 -14.87 34.74 9.79
CA ALA A 479 -16.29 34.44 9.98
C ALA A 479 -16.85 35.05 11.29
N LEU A 480 -16.04 35.05 12.35
CA LEU A 480 -16.37 35.57 13.68
C LEU A 480 -16.14 37.08 13.83
N GLY A 481 -15.41 37.71 12.90
CA GLY A 481 -14.97 39.10 13.05
C GLY A 481 -13.99 39.29 14.20
N ALA A 482 -13.17 38.27 14.48
CA ALA A 482 -12.20 38.27 15.57
C ALA A 482 -10.78 38.60 15.05
N GLU A 483 -10.02 39.35 15.83
CA GLU A 483 -8.60 39.60 15.58
C GLU A 483 -7.73 38.42 16.06
N GLU A 484 -6.52 38.32 15.51
CA GLU A 484 -5.51 37.37 15.99
C GLU A 484 -5.23 37.56 17.50
N GLY A 485 -5.04 36.46 18.23
CA GLY A 485 -4.87 36.47 19.69
C GLY A 485 -6.17 36.61 20.48
N LYS A 486 -7.32 36.84 19.84
CA LYS A 486 -8.63 37.01 20.50
C LYS A 486 -9.63 35.93 20.07
N GLY A 487 -10.71 35.81 20.85
CA GLY A 487 -11.83 34.91 20.54
C GLY A 487 -11.54 33.43 20.84
N PRO A 488 -12.38 32.51 20.33
CA PRO A 488 -12.31 31.08 20.68
C PRO A 488 -11.15 30.33 20.01
N LEU A 489 -10.51 30.93 19.01
CA LEU A 489 -9.40 30.36 18.25
C LEU A 489 -8.24 31.39 18.16
N PRO A 490 -7.57 31.70 19.28
CA PRO A 490 -6.62 32.81 19.36
C PRO A 490 -5.26 32.56 18.69
N TRP A 491 -4.93 31.30 18.36
CA TRP A 491 -3.60 30.96 17.84
C TRP A 491 -3.32 31.59 16.47
N PRO A 492 -2.10 32.11 16.24
CA PRO A 492 -1.72 32.72 14.96
C PRO A 492 -1.56 31.66 13.85
N THR A 493 -1.00 30.51 14.18
CA THR A 493 -0.74 29.39 13.25
C THR A 493 -1.13 28.06 13.89
N PHE A 494 -1.30 27.04 13.06
CA PHE A 494 -1.51 25.66 13.50
C PHE A 494 -0.29 25.12 14.24
N GLN A 495 0.92 25.50 13.86
CA GLN A 495 2.13 25.13 14.61
C GLN A 495 2.07 25.65 16.06
N ALA A 496 1.69 26.91 16.26
CA ALA A 496 1.53 27.47 17.61
C ALA A 496 0.44 26.75 18.41
N TYR A 497 -0.66 26.38 17.74
CA TYR A 497 -1.71 25.57 18.35
C TYR A 497 -1.21 24.16 18.73
N LEU A 498 -0.50 23.49 17.82
CA LEU A 498 0.07 22.16 18.00
C LEU A 498 1.04 22.14 19.18
N THR A 499 2.00 23.07 19.22
CA THR A 499 2.95 23.19 20.34
C THR A 499 2.22 23.38 21.66
N ALA A 500 1.19 24.24 21.70
CA ALA A 500 0.36 24.41 22.90
C ALA A 500 -0.42 23.14 23.31
N GLN A 501 -0.86 22.31 22.35
CA GLN A 501 -1.50 21.02 22.66
C GLN A 501 -0.51 19.96 23.13
N TRP A 502 0.74 20.03 22.67
CA TRP A 502 1.78 19.06 22.97
C TRP A 502 2.55 19.37 24.26
N GLU A 503 2.60 20.62 24.70
CA GLU A 503 3.29 21.03 25.92
C GLU A 503 2.93 20.13 27.15
N PRO A 504 1.66 19.79 27.42
CA PRO A 504 1.33 18.87 28.52
C PRO A 504 1.79 17.42 28.30
N LEU A 505 1.94 16.98 27.04
CA LEU A 505 2.31 15.62 26.67
C LEU A 505 3.82 15.39 26.78
N VAL A 506 4.62 16.38 26.36
CA VAL A 506 6.09 16.27 26.30
C VAL A 506 6.80 17.08 27.38
N LYS A 507 6.15 18.08 27.97
CA LYS A 507 6.77 19.08 28.85
C LYS A 507 7.98 19.70 28.14
N ASP A 508 9.09 19.88 28.85
CA ASP A 508 10.35 20.40 28.30
C ASP A 508 11.09 19.45 27.33
N LYS A 509 10.45 18.38 26.81
CA LYS A 509 11.08 17.35 25.95
C LYS A 509 10.60 17.37 24.49
N TRP A 510 10.23 18.55 23.98
CA TRP A 510 9.79 18.71 22.59
C TRP A 510 10.82 18.19 21.57
N GLU A 511 12.10 18.51 21.73
CA GLU A 511 13.17 18.08 20.82
C GLU A 511 13.35 16.55 20.78
N ALA A 512 13.25 15.90 21.94
CA ALA A 512 13.31 14.43 22.01
C ALA A 512 12.12 13.80 21.28
N ALA A 513 10.91 14.37 21.43
CA ALA A 513 9.73 13.89 20.70
C ALA A 513 9.87 14.10 19.18
N LEU A 514 10.47 15.20 18.73
CA LEU A 514 10.78 15.43 17.31
C LEU A 514 11.77 14.40 16.76
N GLN A 515 12.86 14.12 17.49
CA GLN A 515 13.87 13.15 17.07
C GLN A 515 13.30 11.74 17.00
N GLN A 516 12.49 11.37 18.00
CA GLN A 516 11.83 10.08 18.10
C GLN A 516 10.68 9.92 17.07
N GLY A 517 10.07 11.03 16.64
CA GLY A 517 8.93 11.06 15.71
C GLY A 517 7.56 11.01 16.37
N GLY A 518 7.50 11.24 17.69
CA GLY A 518 6.27 11.23 18.48
C GLY A 518 6.47 10.68 19.89
N VAL A 519 5.35 10.39 20.56
CA VAL A 519 5.31 9.77 21.88
C VAL A 519 4.42 8.53 21.86
N TRP A 520 4.85 7.50 22.57
CA TRP A 520 4.07 6.29 22.74
C TRP A 520 4.17 5.76 24.16
N ARG A 521 3.10 5.13 24.61
CA ARG A 521 2.95 4.51 25.93
C ARG A 521 2.19 3.21 25.80
N ASP A 522 2.48 2.29 26.71
CA ASP A 522 1.68 1.08 26.83
C ASP A 522 0.25 1.41 27.24
N THR A 523 -0.68 0.64 26.70
CA THR A 523 -2.08 0.68 27.04
C THR A 523 -2.42 -0.59 27.81
N ILE A 524 -3.24 -0.44 28.84
CA ILE A 524 -3.69 -1.58 29.63
C ILE A 524 -4.82 -2.24 28.86
N ALA A 525 -4.69 -3.55 28.61
CA ALA A 525 -5.75 -4.32 28.00
C ALA A 525 -7.02 -4.21 28.86
N ALA A 526 -8.11 -3.73 28.27
CA ALA A 526 -9.38 -3.62 28.95
C ALA A 526 -9.93 -5.02 29.23
N ALA A 527 -10.26 -5.31 30.48
CA ALA A 527 -10.97 -6.53 30.83
C ALA A 527 -12.37 -6.49 30.20
N VAL A 528 -12.73 -7.58 29.52
CA VAL A 528 -14.01 -7.70 28.82
C VAL A 528 -14.58 -9.10 29.04
N SER A 529 -15.88 -9.16 29.32
CA SER A 529 -16.64 -10.41 29.39
C SER A 529 -17.58 -10.51 28.18
N PRO A 530 -17.52 -11.60 27.40
CA PRO A 530 -18.38 -11.75 26.23
C PRO A 530 -19.85 -11.95 26.64
N LYS A 531 -20.75 -11.29 25.92
CA LYS A 531 -22.19 -11.52 25.94
C LYS A 531 -22.52 -12.55 24.87
N LEU A 532 -22.98 -13.71 25.32
CA LEU A 532 -23.36 -14.81 24.44
C LEU A 532 -24.84 -14.67 24.07
N ALA A 533 -25.11 -14.43 22.80
CA ALA A 533 -26.46 -14.36 22.25
C ALA A 533 -26.47 -15.02 20.88
N ALA A 534 -27.55 -15.73 20.56
CA ALA A 534 -27.76 -16.26 19.22
C ALA A 534 -27.80 -15.12 18.20
N VAL A 535 -27.19 -15.34 17.04
CA VAL A 535 -27.19 -14.40 15.91
C VAL A 535 -27.75 -15.10 14.69
N ASP A 536 -28.71 -14.46 14.04
CA ASP A 536 -29.22 -14.90 12.75
C ASP A 536 -28.36 -14.30 11.64
N VAL A 537 -27.59 -15.15 10.97
CA VAL A 537 -26.76 -14.76 9.84
C VAL A 537 -27.45 -15.22 8.57
N GLY A 538 -28.21 -14.34 7.94
CA GLY A 538 -28.71 -14.54 6.57
C GLY A 538 -27.62 -14.29 5.52
N THR A 539 -27.93 -14.59 4.27
CA THR A 539 -27.10 -14.18 3.11
C THR A 539 -27.22 -12.68 2.85
N ALA A 540 -26.18 -12.07 2.30
CA ALA A 540 -26.23 -10.67 1.89
C ALA A 540 -27.36 -10.44 0.87
N LYS A 541 -28.18 -9.40 1.10
CA LYS A 541 -29.14 -8.90 0.10
C LYS A 541 -28.38 -8.09 -0.95
N LEU A 542 -28.63 -8.42 -2.22
CA LEU A 542 -27.95 -7.83 -3.38
C LEU A 542 -28.98 -7.24 -4.36
N ASP A 543 -28.77 -6.00 -4.77
CA ASP A 543 -29.59 -5.32 -5.77
C ASP A 543 -29.16 -5.69 -7.20
N GLY A 544 -30.10 -5.92 -8.12
CA GLY A 544 -29.81 -6.21 -9.53
C GLY A 544 -30.52 -7.46 -10.06
N ASP A 545 -30.16 -7.86 -11.28
CA ASP A 545 -30.76 -9.03 -11.93
C ASP A 545 -30.43 -10.31 -11.16
N SER A 546 -31.44 -11.16 -10.92
CA SER A 546 -31.28 -12.46 -10.27
C SER A 546 -30.23 -13.37 -10.95
N SER A 547 -30.09 -13.27 -12.28
CA SER A 547 -29.14 -14.00 -13.11
C SER A 547 -27.74 -13.36 -13.17
N GLY A 548 -27.59 -12.16 -12.60
CA GLY A 548 -26.33 -11.43 -12.53
C GLY A 548 -25.31 -12.05 -11.56
N LEU A 549 -24.05 -11.64 -11.72
CA LEU A 549 -22.91 -12.06 -10.91
C LEU A 549 -22.71 -11.08 -9.75
N THR A 550 -22.34 -11.58 -8.57
CA THR A 550 -22.07 -10.71 -7.42
C THR A 550 -20.80 -9.87 -7.66
N LEU A 551 -20.89 -8.55 -7.49
CA LEU A 551 -19.73 -7.68 -7.59
C LEU A 551 -18.93 -7.67 -6.29
N ILE A 552 -17.67 -8.08 -6.37
CA ILE A 552 -16.67 -7.91 -5.32
C ILE A 552 -15.82 -6.68 -5.67
N ALA A 553 -16.20 -5.53 -5.12
CA ALA A 553 -15.41 -4.31 -5.22
C ALA A 553 -14.42 -4.24 -4.06
N TYR A 554 -13.12 -4.38 -4.34
CA TYR A 554 -12.09 -4.49 -3.30
C TYR A 554 -11.08 -3.33 -3.37
N PRO A 555 -10.63 -2.77 -2.23
CA PRO A 555 -9.60 -1.72 -2.21
C PRO A 555 -8.28 -2.19 -2.80
N SER A 556 -7.69 -1.37 -3.67
CA SER A 556 -6.39 -1.68 -4.27
C SER A 556 -5.25 -1.54 -3.25
N LEU A 557 -4.34 -2.51 -3.17
CA LEU A 557 -3.08 -2.35 -2.43
C LEU A 557 -2.26 -1.14 -2.93
N ARG A 558 -2.32 -0.85 -4.24
CA ARG A 558 -1.56 0.24 -4.86
C ARG A 558 -2.24 1.59 -4.62
N PHE A 559 -3.57 1.65 -4.77
CA PHE A 559 -4.29 2.93 -4.84
C PHE A 559 -5.19 3.22 -3.63
N TYR A 560 -5.45 2.23 -2.79
CA TYR A 560 -6.42 2.29 -1.70
C TYR A 560 -7.80 2.74 -2.21
N ASP A 561 -8.27 3.92 -1.83
CA ASP A 561 -9.51 4.57 -2.30
C ASP A 561 -9.31 5.48 -3.53
N GLY A 562 -8.09 5.56 -4.06
CA GLY A 562 -7.68 6.40 -5.18
C GLY A 562 -6.87 7.63 -4.80
N ARG A 563 -6.67 7.91 -3.50
CA ARG A 563 -5.83 9.04 -3.06
C ARG A 563 -4.36 8.93 -3.49
N THR A 564 -3.88 7.70 -3.70
CA THR A 564 -2.50 7.40 -4.14
C THR A 564 -2.35 7.19 -5.65
N ALA A 565 -3.44 7.29 -6.41
CA ALA A 565 -3.45 7.00 -7.85
C ALA A 565 -2.76 8.05 -8.72
N GLY A 566 -2.26 9.15 -8.13
CA GLY A 566 -1.39 10.14 -8.80
C GLY A 566 0.06 9.68 -8.98
N SER A 567 0.51 8.63 -8.28
CA SER A 567 1.90 8.16 -8.41
C SER A 567 2.09 7.22 -9.61
N SER A 568 3.00 7.59 -10.50
CA SER A 568 3.41 6.74 -11.62
C SER A 568 4.19 5.48 -11.18
N TRP A 569 4.95 5.52 -10.08
CA TRP A 569 5.59 4.33 -9.50
C TRP A 569 4.56 3.28 -9.11
N LEU A 570 3.39 3.68 -8.60
CA LEU A 570 2.31 2.75 -8.26
C LEU A 570 1.61 2.21 -9.51
N HIS A 571 1.45 2.99 -10.58
CA HIS A 571 0.91 2.49 -11.85
C HIS A 571 1.82 1.45 -12.51
N GLU A 572 3.14 1.65 -12.41
CA GLU A 572 4.15 0.78 -13.00
C GLU A 572 4.53 -0.43 -12.13
N THR A 573 4.33 -0.35 -10.81
CA THR A 573 4.45 -1.52 -9.92
C THR A 573 3.30 -2.48 -10.25
N PRO A 574 3.59 -3.76 -10.57
CA PRO A 574 2.55 -4.72 -10.93
C PRO A 574 1.62 -5.00 -9.76
N ASP A 575 0.33 -5.22 -10.10
CA ASP A 575 -0.62 -5.84 -9.19
C ASP A 575 -0.09 -7.20 -8.72
N THR A 576 -0.25 -7.50 -7.43
CA THR A 576 0.40 -8.66 -6.80
C THR A 576 -0.15 -9.99 -7.32
N MET A 577 -1.42 -10.00 -7.71
CA MET A 577 -2.13 -11.20 -8.15
C MET A 577 -2.10 -11.34 -9.67
N THR A 578 -2.53 -10.30 -10.38
CA THR A 578 -2.69 -10.34 -11.85
C THR A 578 -1.41 -9.98 -12.61
N GLN A 579 -0.41 -9.42 -11.92
CA GLN A 579 0.81 -8.86 -12.52
C GLN A 579 0.54 -7.74 -13.55
N ALA A 580 -0.69 -7.22 -13.59
CA ALA A 580 -1.11 -6.14 -14.48
C ALA A 580 -0.60 -4.79 -14.00
N THR A 581 -0.24 -3.94 -14.95
CA THR A 581 0.19 -2.55 -14.73
C THR A 581 -0.65 -1.60 -15.57
N TRP A 582 -0.67 -0.33 -15.14
CA TRP A 582 -1.32 0.81 -15.80
C TRP A 582 -2.84 0.77 -15.97
N ASP A 583 -3.49 -0.36 -16.25
CA ASP A 583 -4.95 -0.43 -16.42
C ASP A 583 -5.67 -0.95 -15.17
N ALA A 584 -6.94 -0.56 -15.05
CA ALA A 584 -7.95 -1.30 -14.31
C ALA A 584 -8.49 -2.47 -15.16
N TRP A 585 -9.03 -3.49 -14.50
CA TRP A 585 -9.60 -4.68 -15.14
C TRP A 585 -10.86 -5.14 -14.41
N VAL A 586 -11.63 -6.00 -15.07
CA VAL A 586 -12.65 -6.83 -14.43
C VAL A 586 -12.19 -8.28 -14.42
N GLU A 587 -12.10 -8.88 -13.24
CA GLU A 587 -11.85 -10.31 -13.09
C GLU A 587 -13.13 -11.09 -13.40
N VAL A 588 -13.02 -12.01 -14.35
CA VAL A 588 -14.13 -12.86 -14.80
C VAL A 588 -13.77 -14.33 -14.52
N PRO A 589 -14.64 -15.10 -13.84
CA PRO A 589 -14.37 -16.52 -13.60
C PRO A 589 -14.20 -17.29 -14.90
N GLY A 590 -13.31 -18.29 -14.91
CA GLY A 590 -13.01 -19.11 -16.08
C GLY A 590 -14.25 -19.72 -16.75
N GLU A 591 -15.19 -20.24 -15.96
CA GLU A 591 -16.43 -20.86 -16.46
C GLU A 591 -17.35 -19.83 -17.12
N THR A 592 -17.47 -18.66 -16.48
CA THR A 592 -18.24 -17.54 -17.02
C THR A 592 -17.61 -17.00 -18.31
N ALA A 593 -16.28 -16.86 -18.34
CA ALA A 593 -15.55 -16.43 -19.53
C ALA A 593 -15.72 -17.40 -20.70
N ALA A 594 -15.63 -18.71 -20.44
CA ALA A 594 -15.87 -19.75 -21.44
C ALA A 594 -17.29 -19.69 -22.01
N ARG A 595 -18.31 -19.57 -21.14
CA ARG A 595 -19.72 -19.45 -21.55
C ARG A 595 -19.97 -18.20 -22.40
N LEU A 596 -19.31 -17.09 -22.09
CA LEU A 596 -19.48 -15.81 -22.80
C LEU A 596 -18.51 -15.62 -23.98
N GLY A 597 -17.60 -16.58 -24.23
CA GLY A 597 -16.55 -16.46 -25.25
C GLY A 597 -15.63 -15.26 -25.01
N VAL A 598 -15.29 -14.97 -23.75
CA VAL A 598 -14.44 -13.85 -23.32
C VAL A 598 -13.01 -14.34 -23.11
N VAL A 599 -12.04 -13.55 -23.59
CA VAL A 599 -10.61 -13.79 -23.34
C VAL A 599 -9.95 -12.54 -22.74
N ASN A 600 -8.71 -12.69 -22.24
CA ASN A 600 -7.95 -11.58 -21.67
C ASN A 600 -7.85 -10.38 -22.64
N GLY A 601 -8.18 -9.21 -22.11
CA GLY A 601 -8.16 -7.94 -22.83
C GLY A 601 -9.41 -7.64 -23.67
N ASP A 602 -10.40 -8.53 -23.76
CA ASP A 602 -11.72 -8.17 -24.30
C ASP A 602 -12.35 -7.09 -23.40
N VAL A 603 -12.89 -6.03 -23.99
CA VAL A 603 -13.56 -4.98 -23.21
C VAL A 603 -14.99 -5.42 -22.93
N LEU A 604 -15.33 -5.46 -21.64
CA LEU A 604 -16.66 -5.79 -21.16
C LEU A 604 -17.33 -4.54 -20.60
N ARG A 605 -18.60 -4.37 -20.94
CA ARG A 605 -19.51 -3.48 -20.23
C ARG A 605 -20.07 -4.22 -19.02
N VAL A 606 -19.73 -3.73 -17.84
CA VAL A 606 -20.24 -4.22 -16.56
C VAL A 606 -21.34 -3.27 -16.12
N SER A 607 -22.57 -3.77 -15.98
CA SER A 607 -23.75 -2.95 -15.68
C SER A 607 -24.42 -3.39 -14.38
N SER A 608 -24.85 -2.42 -13.57
CA SER A 608 -25.74 -2.58 -12.41
C SER A 608 -26.97 -1.67 -12.57
N PRO A 609 -27.96 -1.74 -11.66
CA PRO A 609 -29.06 -0.77 -11.63
C PRO A 609 -28.62 0.69 -11.42
N HIS A 610 -27.38 0.93 -10.96
CA HIS A 610 -26.88 2.25 -10.58
C HIS A 610 -25.93 2.87 -11.60
N GLY A 611 -25.37 2.07 -12.50
CA GLY A 611 -24.41 2.56 -13.49
C GLY A 611 -23.81 1.46 -14.35
N ALA A 612 -22.89 1.85 -15.23
CA ALA A 612 -22.09 0.93 -16.01
C ALA A 612 -20.66 1.43 -16.16
N VAL A 613 -19.71 0.50 -16.22
CA VAL A 613 -18.29 0.75 -16.50
C VAL A 613 -17.81 -0.16 -17.61
N GLU A 614 -16.78 0.27 -18.34
CA GLU A 614 -16.15 -0.53 -19.40
C GLU A 614 -14.70 -0.82 -19.05
N LEU A 615 -14.39 -2.10 -18.88
CA LEU A 615 -13.08 -2.56 -18.41
C LEU A 615 -12.59 -3.74 -19.26
N PRO A 616 -11.28 -3.85 -19.52
CA PRO A 616 -10.70 -5.05 -20.08
C PRO A 616 -10.88 -6.23 -19.10
N ALA A 617 -11.20 -7.40 -19.66
CA ALA A 617 -11.34 -8.63 -18.89
C ALA A 617 -9.97 -9.22 -18.52
N TYR A 618 -9.88 -9.71 -17.29
CA TYR A 618 -8.88 -10.66 -16.82
C TYR A 618 -9.60 -11.96 -16.45
N VAL A 619 -9.35 -13.05 -17.16
CA VAL A 619 -9.92 -14.37 -16.90
C VAL A 619 -9.19 -14.97 -15.70
N SER A 620 -9.93 -15.15 -14.61
CA SER A 620 -9.40 -15.61 -13.33
C SER A 620 -9.89 -17.04 -13.04
N PRO A 621 -8.98 -18.02 -12.88
CA PRO A 621 -9.37 -19.38 -12.47
C PRO A 621 -9.67 -19.48 -10.97
N THR A 622 -9.26 -18.48 -10.19
CA THR A 622 -9.31 -18.48 -8.71
C THR A 622 -10.38 -17.54 -8.15
N LEU A 623 -11.41 -17.25 -8.96
CA LEU A 623 -12.59 -16.48 -8.57
C LEU A 623 -13.82 -17.38 -8.57
N HIS A 624 -14.68 -17.23 -7.56
CA HIS A 624 -15.92 -18.00 -7.49
C HIS A 624 -16.81 -17.78 -8.73
N PRO A 625 -17.40 -18.83 -9.35
CA PRO A 625 -18.15 -18.72 -10.61
C PRO A 625 -19.36 -17.76 -10.58
N GLY A 626 -19.92 -17.54 -9.40
CA GLY A 626 -21.02 -16.61 -9.15
C GLY A 626 -20.61 -15.15 -8.89
N ALA A 627 -19.36 -14.77 -9.14
CA ALA A 627 -18.81 -13.45 -8.80
C ALA A 627 -18.05 -12.80 -9.97
N VAL A 628 -17.89 -11.49 -9.91
CA VAL A 628 -16.89 -10.71 -10.64
C VAL A 628 -16.14 -9.82 -9.66
N ALA A 629 -14.87 -9.54 -9.89
CA ALA A 629 -14.09 -8.68 -9.00
C ALA A 629 -13.47 -7.50 -9.74
N ILE A 630 -13.49 -6.32 -9.12
CA ILE A 630 -12.92 -5.10 -9.68
C ILE A 630 -12.19 -4.33 -8.57
N PRO A 631 -10.92 -3.93 -8.75
CA PRO A 631 -10.20 -3.12 -7.78
C PRO A 631 -10.74 -1.68 -7.73
N ILE A 632 -10.94 -1.15 -6.52
CA ILE A 632 -11.26 0.25 -6.22
C ILE A 632 -9.99 1.09 -6.27
N GLY A 633 -10.15 2.37 -6.62
CA GLY A 633 -9.10 3.38 -6.49
C GLY A 633 -8.37 3.72 -7.79
N HIS A 634 -8.62 2.99 -8.87
CA HIS A 634 -7.92 3.25 -10.13
C HIS A 634 -8.43 4.52 -10.83
N ARG A 635 -7.54 5.51 -11.00
CA ARG A 635 -7.75 6.72 -11.80
C ARG A 635 -6.44 7.21 -12.40
N TYR A 636 -6.54 8.05 -13.42
CA TYR A 636 -5.38 8.71 -14.03
C TYR A 636 -5.39 10.20 -13.69
N ALA A 637 -4.27 10.72 -13.17
CA ALA A 637 -4.01 12.14 -13.17
C ALA A 637 -3.78 12.65 -14.62
N PRO A 638 -4.03 13.94 -14.92
CA PRO A 638 -3.71 14.53 -16.22
C PRO A 638 -2.29 14.20 -16.71
N PHE A 639 -1.32 14.21 -15.80
CA PHE A 639 0.08 13.85 -16.02
C PHE A 639 0.28 12.48 -16.66
N HIS A 640 -0.54 11.49 -16.31
CA HIS A 640 -0.37 10.10 -16.77
C HIS A 640 -0.65 9.90 -18.26
N ARG A 641 -1.26 10.87 -18.95
CA ARG A 641 -1.52 10.82 -20.40
C ARG A 641 -0.27 10.59 -21.24
N ARG A 642 0.92 10.90 -20.70
CA ARG A 642 2.21 10.63 -21.34
C ARG A 642 2.63 9.14 -21.32
N TYR A 643 2.10 8.37 -20.38
CA TYR A 643 2.45 6.97 -20.17
C TYR A 643 1.36 6.01 -20.64
N VAL A 644 0.11 6.47 -20.70
CA VAL A 644 -1.05 5.66 -21.03
C VAL A 644 -2.15 6.49 -21.66
N THR A 645 -2.84 5.93 -22.65
CA THR A 645 -4.07 6.51 -23.18
C THR A 645 -5.19 6.30 -22.15
N PRO A 646 -5.77 7.37 -21.58
CA PRO A 646 -6.77 7.23 -20.54
C PRO A 646 -8.06 6.61 -21.07
N ALA A 647 -8.79 5.90 -20.19
CA ALA A 647 -10.15 5.46 -20.49
C ALA A 647 -11.09 6.67 -20.59
N LEU A 648 -12.16 6.56 -21.39
CA LEU A 648 -13.17 7.60 -21.57
C LEU A 648 -14.19 7.67 -20.43
N THR A 649 -14.32 6.58 -19.68
CA THR A 649 -15.29 6.42 -18.58
C THR A 649 -14.57 6.15 -17.26
N THR A 650 -15.30 6.31 -16.15
CA THR A 650 -14.79 5.93 -14.83
C THR A 650 -14.43 4.44 -14.82
N MET A 651 -13.31 4.13 -14.17
CA MET A 651 -12.83 2.76 -13.97
C MET A 651 -13.08 2.26 -12.55
N ASN A 652 -13.69 3.09 -11.69
CA ASN A 652 -13.92 2.75 -10.29
C ASN A 652 -15.27 2.04 -10.11
N PRO A 653 -15.30 0.80 -9.56
CA PRO A 653 -16.53 0.03 -9.38
C PRO A 653 -17.51 0.64 -8.37
N VAL A 654 -17.08 1.61 -7.55
CA VAL A 654 -17.97 2.35 -6.63
C VAL A 654 -19.13 3.03 -7.38
N SER A 655 -18.93 3.41 -8.65
CA SER A 655 -19.98 3.96 -9.51
C SER A 655 -21.13 2.99 -9.81
N LEU A 656 -20.93 1.69 -9.59
CA LEU A 656 -21.94 0.65 -9.78
C LEU A 656 -22.80 0.41 -8.52
N LEU A 657 -22.53 1.08 -7.40
CA LEU A 657 -23.19 0.86 -6.11
C LEU A 657 -24.35 1.85 -5.86
N GLY A 658 -25.37 1.42 -5.11
CA GLY A 658 -26.60 2.18 -4.85
C GLY A 658 -26.63 3.06 -3.60
N GLY A 659 -25.73 2.82 -2.63
CA GLY A 659 -25.78 3.45 -1.31
C GLY A 659 -26.51 2.63 -0.24
N THR A 660 -26.79 1.36 -0.51
CA THR A 660 -27.33 0.39 0.46
C THR A 660 -26.41 0.25 1.67
N VAL A 661 -26.98 0.09 2.85
CA VAL A 661 -26.25 0.00 4.13
C VAL A 661 -26.52 -1.32 4.84
N ASP A 662 -25.56 -1.76 5.66
CA ASP A 662 -25.84 -2.74 6.71
C ASP A 662 -26.80 -2.10 7.75
N PRO A 663 -27.97 -2.73 8.03
CA PRO A 663 -29.01 -2.10 8.83
C PRO A 663 -28.64 -1.96 10.31
N ALA A 664 -27.70 -2.75 10.83
CA ALA A 664 -27.31 -2.72 12.23
C ALA A 664 -26.25 -1.65 12.52
N SER A 665 -25.34 -1.41 11.55
CA SER A 665 -24.21 -0.50 11.70
C SER A 665 -24.33 0.80 10.93
N GLY A 666 -25.16 0.84 9.88
CA GLY A 666 -25.23 1.98 8.96
C GLY A 666 -24.00 2.11 8.05
N GLY A 667 -23.10 1.12 8.04
CA GLY A 667 -21.94 1.07 7.16
C GLY A 667 -22.34 0.75 5.71
N LEU A 668 -21.54 1.23 4.75
CA LEU A 668 -21.79 1.00 3.32
C LEU A 668 -21.67 -0.50 2.97
N ALA A 669 -22.68 -1.01 2.25
CA ALA A 669 -22.63 -2.34 1.69
C ALA A 669 -21.88 -2.36 0.34
N TYR A 670 -20.56 -2.58 0.34
CA TYR A 670 -19.78 -2.74 -0.90
C TYR A 670 -20.13 -4.05 -1.62
N LEU A 671 -20.38 -5.12 -0.86
CA LEU A 671 -20.97 -6.36 -1.36
C LEU A 671 -22.51 -6.23 -1.37
N GLY A 672 -23.03 -5.37 -2.25
CA GLY A 672 -24.45 -4.99 -2.25
C GLY A 672 -25.15 -5.14 -3.61
N VAL A 673 -24.46 -5.49 -4.68
CA VAL A 673 -25.03 -5.49 -6.03
C VAL A 673 -24.65 -6.72 -6.86
N LYS A 674 -25.55 -7.10 -7.75
CA LYS A 674 -25.31 -8.01 -8.87
C LYS A 674 -25.11 -7.20 -10.16
N VAL A 675 -24.23 -7.70 -11.02
CA VAL A 675 -23.89 -7.08 -12.29
C VAL A 675 -24.02 -8.06 -13.45
N THR A 676 -24.32 -7.52 -14.63
CA THR A 676 -24.34 -8.25 -15.89
C THR A 676 -23.14 -7.88 -16.74
N LEU A 677 -22.64 -8.83 -17.53
CA LEU A 677 -21.51 -8.62 -18.44
C LEU A 677 -21.98 -8.66 -19.89
N ALA A 678 -21.51 -7.70 -20.69
CA ALA A 678 -21.72 -7.70 -22.14
C ALA A 678 -20.41 -7.37 -22.88
N LYS A 679 -20.08 -8.13 -23.94
CA LYS A 679 -18.95 -7.81 -24.81
C LYS A 679 -19.25 -6.54 -25.60
N THR A 680 -18.30 -5.62 -25.65
CA THR A 680 -18.43 -4.40 -26.48
C THR A 680 -17.90 -4.60 -27.90
N GLY A 681 -17.12 -5.67 -28.13
CA GLY A 681 -16.38 -5.90 -29.37
C GLY A 681 -15.03 -5.18 -29.43
N ALA A 682 -14.75 -4.25 -28.50
CA ALA A 682 -13.45 -3.61 -28.39
C ALA A 682 -12.45 -4.51 -27.65
N ARG A 683 -11.16 -4.33 -27.95
CA ARG A 683 -10.05 -5.03 -27.27
C ARG A 683 -9.05 -4.02 -26.72
N ARG A 684 -8.67 -4.20 -25.46
CA ARG A 684 -7.62 -3.44 -24.78
C ARG A 684 -6.72 -4.42 -24.01
N PRO A 685 -5.58 -4.81 -24.60
CA PRO A 685 -4.63 -5.69 -23.91
C PRO A 685 -4.14 -5.08 -22.60
N LEU A 686 -4.06 -5.94 -21.57
CA LEU A 686 -3.47 -5.62 -20.28
C LEU A 686 -1.94 -5.74 -20.35
N ALA A 687 -1.23 -4.80 -19.71
CA ALA A 687 0.22 -4.87 -19.58
C ALA A 687 0.61 -5.76 -18.38
N ILE A 688 0.64 -7.08 -18.61
CA ILE A 688 1.02 -8.09 -17.61
C ILE A 688 2.54 -8.31 -17.69
N LEU A 689 3.25 -8.05 -16.60
CA LEU A 689 4.73 -8.07 -16.60
C LEU A 689 5.35 -9.47 -16.55
N GLN A 690 4.57 -10.47 -16.13
CA GLN A 690 5.00 -11.86 -16.02
C GLN A 690 4.36 -12.68 -17.15
N ALA A 691 5.18 -13.44 -17.88
CA ALA A 691 4.73 -14.16 -19.07
C ALA A 691 3.96 -15.46 -18.74
N THR A 692 4.45 -16.21 -17.75
CA THR A 692 3.86 -17.48 -17.28
C THR A 692 3.73 -17.44 -15.77
N HIS A 693 2.68 -18.05 -15.22
CA HIS A 693 2.47 -18.17 -13.77
C HIS A 693 2.78 -19.57 -13.23
N ASP A 694 3.09 -20.52 -14.10
CA ASP A 694 3.55 -21.86 -13.78
C ASP A 694 5.07 -21.94 -14.02
N GLN A 695 5.78 -22.70 -13.19
CA GLN A 695 7.24 -22.82 -13.27
C GLN A 695 7.74 -23.76 -14.37
N ASP A 696 6.87 -24.52 -15.02
CA ASP A 696 7.16 -25.62 -15.95
C ASP A 696 8.14 -26.65 -15.35
N ASP A 697 7.91 -27.07 -14.10
CA ASP A 697 8.75 -28.02 -13.34
C ASP A 697 10.23 -27.59 -13.16
N ARG A 698 10.55 -26.29 -13.30
CA ARG A 698 11.94 -25.77 -13.21
C ARG A 698 12.46 -25.59 -11.78
N GLU A 699 11.65 -25.87 -10.77
CA GLU A 699 12.00 -25.74 -9.35
C GLU A 699 12.69 -24.40 -8.99
N LEU A 700 12.23 -23.29 -9.59
CA LEU A 700 12.79 -21.95 -9.36
C LEU A 700 12.53 -21.50 -7.93
N VAL A 701 11.29 -21.62 -7.49
CA VAL A 701 10.92 -21.54 -6.09
C VAL A 701 10.64 -22.95 -5.57
N ARG A 702 11.33 -23.30 -4.48
CA ARG A 702 11.29 -24.63 -3.90
C ARG A 702 10.52 -24.63 -2.59
N GLU A 703 9.78 -25.69 -2.37
CA GLU A 703 9.00 -25.92 -1.16
C GLU A 703 9.61 -27.04 -0.30
N ILE A 704 9.20 -27.09 0.96
CA ILE A 704 9.50 -28.17 1.89
C ILE A 704 8.32 -28.35 2.85
N ASP A 705 7.88 -29.60 3.04
CA ASP A 705 6.86 -29.92 4.03
C ASP A 705 7.33 -29.58 5.46
N LEU A 706 6.41 -29.13 6.32
CA LEU A 706 6.71 -28.72 7.70
C LEU A 706 7.39 -29.82 8.52
N ALA A 707 6.99 -31.09 8.37
CA ALA A 707 7.64 -32.20 9.07
C ALA A 707 9.09 -32.39 8.59
N ALA A 708 9.31 -32.31 7.28
CA ALA A 708 10.64 -32.38 6.69
C ALA A 708 11.51 -31.17 7.08
N ALA A 709 10.93 -29.96 7.17
CA ALA A 709 11.62 -28.76 7.62
C ALA A 709 12.04 -28.87 9.09
N ARG A 710 11.19 -29.43 9.96
CA ARG A 710 11.51 -29.74 11.36
C ARG A 710 12.65 -30.75 11.45
N GLU A 711 12.60 -31.81 10.65
CA GLU A 711 13.66 -32.81 10.61
C GLU A 711 15.00 -32.20 10.17
N GLN A 712 15.00 -31.42 9.09
CA GLN A 712 16.21 -30.76 8.58
C GLN A 712 16.77 -29.73 9.58
N ALA A 713 15.91 -29.03 10.32
CA ALA A 713 16.34 -28.12 11.38
C ALA A 713 17.06 -28.84 12.52
N LEU A 714 16.72 -30.12 12.79
CA LEU A 714 17.36 -30.92 13.83
C LEU A 714 18.63 -31.64 13.35
N ARG A 715 18.60 -32.21 12.14
CA ARG A 715 19.67 -33.07 11.62
C ARG A 715 20.71 -32.33 10.78
N GLY A 716 20.40 -31.10 10.37
CA GLY A 716 21.16 -30.40 9.33
C GLY A 716 20.94 -31.03 7.94
N LYS A 717 21.55 -30.44 6.92
CA LYS A 717 21.58 -30.94 5.54
C LYS A 717 23.03 -30.83 5.03
N PRO A 718 23.47 -31.59 4.00
CA PRO A 718 24.72 -31.29 3.32
C PRO A 718 24.69 -29.84 2.79
N GLY A 719 25.87 -29.22 2.71
CA GLY A 719 26.03 -27.86 2.21
C GLY A 719 25.48 -27.66 0.79
N LEU A 720 25.45 -26.41 0.35
CA LEU A 720 25.08 -26.08 -1.03
C LEU A 720 25.92 -26.91 -2.01
N ASN A 721 25.30 -27.37 -3.10
CA ASN A 721 26.02 -28.05 -4.15
C ASN A 721 27.09 -27.10 -4.71
N GLU A 722 28.32 -27.59 -4.87
CA GLU A 722 29.42 -26.83 -5.46
C GLU A 722 29.75 -27.43 -6.83
N PRO A 723 29.16 -26.89 -7.92
CA PRO A 723 29.47 -27.38 -9.25
C PRO A 723 30.95 -27.22 -9.57
N ILE A 724 31.48 -28.22 -10.27
CA ILE A 724 32.85 -28.21 -10.77
C ILE A 724 33.02 -26.99 -11.68
N SER A 725 34.04 -26.18 -11.41
CA SER A 725 34.36 -24.98 -12.17
C SER A 725 35.75 -25.10 -12.79
N MET A 726 35.87 -24.69 -14.06
CA MET A 726 37.16 -24.53 -14.72
C MET A 726 37.84 -23.19 -14.35
N TYR A 727 37.11 -22.26 -13.75
CA TYR A 727 37.67 -21.02 -13.22
C TYR A 727 38.36 -21.26 -11.88
N PRO A 728 39.48 -20.55 -11.59
CA PRO A 728 40.12 -20.63 -10.29
C PRO A 728 39.21 -20.08 -9.20
N GLU A 729 39.36 -20.62 -7.99
CA GLU A 729 38.67 -20.09 -6.80
C GLU A 729 39.02 -18.63 -6.57
N GLN A 730 37.99 -17.84 -6.28
CA GLN A 730 38.12 -16.41 -6.11
C GLN A 730 38.42 -16.07 -4.66
N LYS A 731 39.41 -15.21 -4.45
CA LYS A 731 39.78 -14.73 -3.11
C LYS A 731 39.21 -13.34 -2.89
N TYR A 732 38.51 -13.16 -1.78
CA TYR A 732 37.91 -11.89 -1.38
C TYR A 732 38.67 -11.33 -0.17
N PRO A 733 39.63 -10.41 -0.35
CA PRO A 733 40.50 -9.95 0.72
C PRO A 733 39.74 -9.17 1.80
N GLY A 734 38.79 -8.31 1.38
CA GLY A 734 37.97 -7.49 2.27
C GLY A 734 36.66 -8.17 2.69
N TYR A 735 35.57 -7.42 2.58
CA TYR A 735 34.21 -7.91 2.82
C TYR A 735 33.75 -8.85 1.70
N ARG A 736 32.74 -9.67 1.97
CA ARG A 736 31.99 -10.39 0.93
C ARG A 736 30.52 -10.10 1.14
N TRP A 737 29.89 -9.44 0.18
CA TRP A 737 28.47 -9.10 0.29
C TRP A 737 27.59 -10.22 -0.23
N GLY A 738 26.55 -10.56 0.52
CA GLY A 738 25.54 -11.53 0.12
C GLY A 738 24.16 -11.16 0.65
N MET A 739 23.14 -11.81 0.08
CA MET A 739 21.74 -11.59 0.44
C MET A 739 21.06 -12.94 0.62
N VAL A 740 20.19 -13.04 1.61
CA VAL A 740 19.31 -14.20 1.81
C VAL A 740 17.86 -13.76 1.72
N ILE A 741 17.05 -14.50 0.97
CA ILE A 741 15.63 -14.24 0.78
C ILE A 741 14.84 -15.44 1.29
N ASP A 742 14.11 -15.24 2.38
CA ASP A 742 13.19 -16.24 2.92
C ASP A 742 11.86 -16.19 2.18
N THR A 743 11.63 -17.17 1.29
CA THR A 743 10.37 -17.24 0.51
C THR A 743 9.17 -17.66 1.38
N ASP A 744 9.40 -18.24 2.57
CA ASP A 744 8.35 -18.50 3.55
C ASP A 744 7.79 -17.22 4.16
N LEU A 745 8.63 -16.18 4.30
CA LEU A 745 8.24 -14.87 4.83
C LEU A 745 7.78 -13.90 3.73
N CYS A 746 7.98 -14.22 2.45
CA CYS A 746 7.65 -13.32 1.36
C CYS A 746 6.15 -13.37 1.03
N VAL A 747 5.43 -12.33 1.46
CA VAL A 747 3.98 -12.25 1.23
C VAL A 747 3.56 -11.69 -0.13
N GLY A 748 4.52 -11.32 -1.00
CA GLY A 748 4.21 -10.79 -2.34
C GLY A 748 3.80 -9.30 -2.41
N CYS A 749 3.99 -8.50 -1.36
CA CYS A 749 3.47 -7.13 -1.26
C CYS A 749 4.07 -6.07 -2.23
N SER A 750 5.08 -6.41 -3.01
CA SER A 750 5.79 -5.53 -3.97
C SER A 750 6.41 -4.22 -3.40
N ALA A 751 6.43 -4.03 -2.07
CA ALA A 751 7.05 -2.86 -1.45
C ALA A 751 8.55 -2.73 -1.80
N CYS A 752 9.25 -3.86 -1.93
CA CYS A 752 10.66 -3.91 -2.33
C CYS A 752 10.90 -3.39 -3.76
N MET A 753 9.91 -3.50 -4.65
CA MET A 753 10.01 -2.97 -6.02
C MET A 753 9.97 -1.43 -6.00
N ALA A 754 8.96 -0.85 -5.35
CA ALA A 754 8.84 0.60 -5.22
C ALA A 754 10.03 1.23 -4.46
N ALA A 755 10.50 0.58 -3.39
CA ALA A 755 11.68 1.06 -2.67
C ALA A 755 12.95 1.02 -3.54
N CYS A 756 13.14 -0.02 -4.35
CA CYS A 756 14.26 -0.11 -5.27
C CYS A 756 14.18 0.95 -6.36
N GLN A 757 12.97 1.22 -6.86
CA GLN A 757 12.72 2.24 -7.86
C GLN A 757 13.03 3.65 -7.33
N ALA A 758 12.54 3.97 -6.12
CA ALA A 758 12.79 5.24 -5.45
C ALA A 758 14.26 5.45 -5.08
N GLU A 759 14.93 4.44 -4.54
CA GLU A 759 16.32 4.54 -4.09
C GLU A 759 17.31 4.68 -5.27
N ASN A 760 17.06 3.98 -6.36
CA ASN A 760 18.06 3.82 -7.43
C ASN A 760 17.67 4.56 -8.71
N ASN A 761 16.85 5.62 -8.65
CA ASN A 761 16.50 6.46 -9.80
C ASN A 761 16.01 5.66 -11.02
N VAL A 762 15.26 4.57 -10.80
CA VAL A 762 14.75 3.73 -11.90
C VAL A 762 13.59 4.46 -12.57
N ALA A 763 13.72 4.71 -13.86
CA ALA A 763 12.76 5.49 -14.63
C ALA A 763 11.43 4.76 -14.84
N VAL A 764 10.38 5.55 -15.05
CA VAL A 764 9.05 5.08 -15.43
C VAL A 764 8.95 4.98 -16.96
N VAL A 765 8.54 3.82 -17.48
CA VAL A 765 8.50 3.53 -18.92
C VAL A 765 7.13 3.69 -19.58
N GLY A 766 6.05 3.57 -18.81
CA GLY A 766 4.68 3.63 -19.32
C GLY A 766 4.12 2.33 -19.90
N LYS A 767 2.80 2.32 -20.13
CA LYS A 767 2.05 1.12 -20.52
C LYS A 767 2.56 0.44 -21.79
N PRO A 768 2.79 1.13 -22.92
CA PRO A 768 3.18 0.46 -24.16
C PRO A 768 4.52 -0.28 -24.05
N GLN A 769 5.46 0.31 -23.30
CA GLN A 769 6.80 -0.24 -23.12
C GLN A 769 6.81 -1.37 -22.08
N ALA A 770 6.03 -1.23 -21.02
CA ALA A 770 5.77 -2.31 -20.05
C ALA A 770 5.12 -3.53 -20.74
N ALA A 771 4.10 -3.33 -21.57
CA ALA A 771 3.44 -4.40 -22.33
C ALA A 771 4.37 -5.11 -23.33
N TYR A 772 5.39 -4.42 -23.84
CA TYR A 772 6.41 -5.00 -24.71
C TYR A 772 7.51 -5.77 -23.93
N GLY A 773 7.49 -5.75 -22.59
CA GLY A 773 8.52 -6.39 -21.77
C GLY A 773 9.78 -5.52 -21.56
N ARG A 774 9.65 -4.19 -21.65
CA ARG A 774 10.74 -3.21 -21.48
C ARG A 774 10.70 -2.45 -20.15
N GLN A 775 9.98 -2.97 -19.16
CA GLN A 775 9.98 -2.45 -17.80
C GLN A 775 11.39 -2.41 -17.20
N LEU A 776 11.69 -1.41 -16.37
CA LEU A 776 13.01 -1.21 -15.78
C LEU A 776 13.15 -1.71 -14.34
N HIS A 777 12.21 -2.50 -13.83
CA HIS A 777 12.28 -3.07 -12.48
C HIS A 777 13.54 -3.92 -12.27
N TRP A 778 14.41 -3.50 -11.33
CA TRP A 778 15.66 -4.18 -10.95
C TRP A 778 15.47 -5.38 -10.03
N ILE A 779 14.39 -5.36 -9.28
CA ILE A 779 13.82 -6.47 -8.53
C ILE A 779 12.39 -6.63 -9.01
N ARG A 780 11.97 -7.86 -9.27
CA ARG A 780 10.59 -8.20 -9.60
C ARG A 780 10.10 -9.27 -8.63
N VAL A 781 8.85 -9.19 -8.22
CA VAL A 781 8.22 -10.23 -7.40
C VAL A 781 7.41 -11.10 -8.35
N GLU A 782 7.92 -12.31 -8.61
CA GLU A 782 7.25 -13.29 -9.45
C GLU A 782 6.23 -14.05 -8.61
N ARG A 783 5.05 -14.31 -9.18
CA ARG A 783 4.00 -15.13 -8.57
C ARG A 783 3.95 -16.47 -9.31
N TRP A 784 4.25 -17.55 -8.61
CA TRP A 784 4.12 -18.92 -9.11
C TRP A 784 2.89 -19.58 -8.52
N ALA A 785 2.06 -20.19 -9.36
CA ALA A 785 0.79 -20.81 -9.03
C ALA A 785 0.86 -22.31 -9.37
N GLU A 786 1.20 -23.12 -8.37
CA GLU A 786 1.45 -24.56 -8.50
C GLU A 786 0.21 -25.37 -8.09
N GLY A 787 0.10 -26.60 -8.59
CA GLY A 787 -1.00 -27.51 -8.26
C GLY A 787 -2.24 -27.33 -9.15
N LYS A 788 -3.43 -27.54 -8.59
CA LYS A 788 -4.68 -27.53 -9.37
C LYS A 788 -5.05 -26.10 -9.81
N PRO A 789 -5.39 -25.84 -11.09
CA PRO A 789 -5.69 -24.48 -11.57
C PRO A 789 -6.80 -23.75 -10.81
N GLU A 790 -7.83 -24.46 -10.34
CA GLU A 790 -8.95 -23.91 -9.58
C GLU A 790 -8.63 -23.65 -8.09
N HIS A 791 -7.57 -24.29 -7.57
CA HIS A 791 -7.10 -24.18 -6.18
C HIS A 791 -5.57 -24.19 -6.14
N PRO A 792 -4.90 -23.20 -6.76
CA PRO A 792 -3.45 -23.22 -6.86
C PRO A 792 -2.82 -22.75 -5.55
N GLN A 793 -1.67 -23.33 -5.25
CA GLN A 793 -0.78 -22.87 -4.20
C GLN A 793 0.11 -21.76 -4.76
N ASN A 794 0.02 -20.58 -4.14
CA ASN A 794 0.80 -19.43 -4.59
C ASN A 794 2.09 -19.28 -3.80
N ILE A 795 3.16 -18.99 -4.54
CA ILE A 795 4.47 -18.72 -3.98
C ILE A 795 5.05 -17.47 -4.64
N PHE A 796 5.61 -16.60 -3.81
CA PHE A 796 6.20 -15.35 -4.27
C PHE A 796 7.73 -15.44 -4.24
N LEU A 797 8.35 -15.12 -5.38
CA LEU A 797 9.80 -15.16 -5.54
C LEU A 797 10.32 -13.77 -5.94
N PRO A 798 10.96 -13.03 -5.02
CA PRO A 798 11.69 -11.82 -5.38
C PRO A 798 12.95 -12.16 -6.20
N MET A 799 12.90 -11.88 -7.50
CA MET A 799 13.99 -12.11 -8.44
C MET A 799 14.73 -10.80 -8.75
N LEU A 800 16.04 -10.78 -8.50
CA LEU A 800 16.94 -9.65 -8.75
C LEU A 800 18.29 -10.13 -9.29
N CYS A 801 19.24 -9.20 -9.52
CA CYS A 801 20.62 -9.59 -9.78
C CYS A 801 21.14 -10.50 -8.67
N GLN A 802 21.63 -11.68 -9.06
CA GLN A 802 22.13 -12.71 -8.16
C GLN A 802 23.59 -12.48 -7.72
N HIS A 803 24.26 -11.47 -8.30
CA HIS A 803 25.67 -11.15 -8.06
C HIS A 803 26.55 -12.41 -8.11
N CYS A 804 26.39 -13.18 -9.18
CA CYS A 804 27.07 -14.45 -9.44
C CYS A 804 28.60 -14.33 -9.29
N GLU A 805 29.22 -15.32 -8.66
CA GLU A 805 30.67 -15.50 -8.64
C GLU A 805 31.20 -16.17 -9.92
N ILE A 806 30.37 -16.82 -10.71
CA ILE A 806 30.72 -17.17 -12.09
C ILE A 806 29.66 -16.50 -12.95
N ALA A 807 29.81 -15.18 -13.12
CA ALA A 807 28.81 -14.35 -13.77
C ALA A 807 28.91 -14.44 -15.29
N PRO A 808 27.97 -15.12 -15.98
CA PRO A 808 28.00 -15.24 -17.45
C PRO A 808 27.84 -13.87 -18.15
N CYS A 809 27.27 -12.89 -17.46
CA CYS A 809 27.06 -11.54 -17.98
C CYS A 809 28.31 -10.65 -17.99
N GLU A 810 29.40 -11.03 -17.30
CA GLU A 810 30.69 -10.30 -17.28
C GLU A 810 31.52 -10.51 -18.56
N PRO A 811 31.91 -11.75 -18.93
CA PRO A 811 32.85 -11.98 -20.05
C PRO A 811 32.28 -11.59 -21.42
N VAL A 812 30.96 -11.51 -21.56
CA VAL A 812 30.28 -11.11 -22.80
C VAL A 812 30.24 -9.59 -23.02
N CYS A 813 30.74 -8.80 -22.06
CA CYS A 813 30.79 -7.35 -22.20
C CYS A 813 32.10 -6.91 -22.88
N PRO A 814 32.09 -6.47 -24.15
CA PRO A 814 33.31 -6.17 -24.91
C PRO A 814 34.08 -4.95 -24.38
N VAL A 815 33.46 -4.15 -23.52
CA VAL A 815 34.00 -2.89 -22.99
C VAL A 815 34.20 -2.91 -21.48
N PHE A 816 34.01 -4.08 -20.83
CA PHE A 816 34.15 -4.28 -19.39
C PHE A 816 33.28 -3.35 -18.53
N ALA A 817 32.08 -3.00 -19.04
CA ALA A 817 31.10 -2.22 -18.26
C ALA A 817 30.44 -3.06 -17.16
N ALA A 818 30.31 -4.37 -17.37
CA ALA A 818 29.99 -5.33 -16.31
C ALA A 818 31.30 -5.98 -15.85
N TYR A 819 31.55 -5.96 -14.54
CA TYR A 819 32.77 -6.48 -13.95
C TYR A 819 32.50 -6.96 -12.52
N ARG A 820 33.50 -7.58 -11.88
CA ARG A 820 33.44 -7.97 -10.48
C ARG A 820 34.31 -7.10 -9.60
N THR A 821 33.81 -6.71 -8.44
CA THR A 821 34.60 -6.04 -7.41
C THR A 821 35.34 -7.03 -6.51
N ASP A 822 36.37 -6.57 -5.81
CA ASP A 822 37.12 -7.35 -4.82
C ASP A 822 36.27 -7.81 -3.61
N GLU A 823 35.04 -7.29 -3.48
CA GLU A 823 34.06 -7.67 -2.46
C GLU A 823 32.98 -8.62 -3.00
N GLY A 824 33.14 -9.08 -4.23
CA GLY A 824 32.28 -10.05 -4.91
C GLY A 824 30.94 -9.49 -5.39
N LEU A 825 30.82 -8.17 -5.52
CA LEU A 825 29.68 -7.57 -6.20
C LEU A 825 29.92 -7.61 -7.71
N ASN A 826 28.90 -8.03 -8.45
CA ASN A 826 28.84 -7.71 -9.87
C ASN A 826 28.57 -6.20 -10.03
N GLY A 827 29.56 -5.44 -10.47
CA GLY A 827 29.48 -4.02 -10.78
C GLY A 827 28.84 -3.76 -12.15
N GLN A 828 28.15 -2.63 -12.28
CA GLN A 828 27.69 -2.09 -13.56
C GLN A 828 28.16 -0.64 -13.65
N VAL A 829 29.10 -0.39 -14.54
CA VAL A 829 29.59 0.95 -14.84
C VAL A 829 28.74 1.51 -15.99
N TYR A 830 27.83 2.44 -15.67
CA TYR A 830 26.83 2.91 -16.62
C TYR A 830 27.43 3.64 -17.82
N ASN A 831 28.38 4.55 -17.60
CA ASN A 831 29.02 5.36 -18.64
C ASN A 831 29.96 4.57 -19.58
N ARG A 832 30.35 3.35 -19.19
CA ARG A 832 31.15 2.44 -20.04
C ARG A 832 30.30 1.57 -20.94
N CYS A 833 29.01 1.42 -20.64
CA CYS A 833 28.11 0.55 -21.38
C CYS A 833 27.79 1.14 -22.76
N VAL A 834 28.22 0.46 -23.83
CA VAL A 834 27.94 0.85 -25.23
C VAL A 834 26.67 0.21 -25.80
N GLY A 835 25.88 -0.46 -24.97
CA GLY A 835 24.53 -0.92 -25.33
C GLY A 835 24.46 -2.14 -26.25
N THR A 836 25.45 -3.03 -26.25
CA THR A 836 25.40 -4.28 -27.03
C THR A 836 24.31 -5.25 -26.57
N ARG A 837 23.83 -5.10 -25.34
CA ARG A 837 22.78 -5.91 -24.68
C ARG A 837 23.11 -7.38 -24.43
N TYR A 838 24.28 -7.88 -24.86
CA TYR A 838 24.63 -9.30 -24.73
C TYR A 838 24.67 -9.76 -23.25
N CYS A 839 25.09 -8.89 -22.33
CA CYS A 839 25.06 -9.19 -20.90
C CYS A 839 23.64 -9.48 -20.35
N GLY A 840 22.58 -8.98 -20.99
CA GLY A 840 21.19 -9.30 -20.67
C GLY A 840 20.74 -10.65 -21.22
N ASN A 841 21.23 -11.03 -22.41
CA ASN A 841 20.93 -12.34 -23.00
C ASN A 841 21.64 -13.47 -22.23
N ASN A 842 22.90 -13.26 -21.83
CA ASN A 842 23.68 -14.29 -21.14
C ASN A 842 23.38 -14.36 -19.63
N CYS A 843 22.53 -13.48 -19.11
CA CYS A 843 22.09 -13.55 -17.72
C CYS A 843 20.91 -14.52 -17.61
N PRO A 844 21.07 -15.70 -16.97
CA PRO A 844 20.00 -16.71 -16.96
C PRO A 844 18.74 -16.26 -16.22
N TYR A 845 18.87 -15.27 -15.32
CA TYR A 845 17.76 -14.70 -14.57
C TYR A 845 17.03 -13.56 -15.31
N HIS A 846 17.56 -13.07 -16.45
CA HIS A 846 17.04 -11.92 -17.19
C HIS A 846 16.74 -10.68 -16.31
N VAL A 847 17.67 -10.35 -15.40
CA VAL A 847 17.57 -9.25 -14.42
C VAL A 847 18.39 -8.00 -14.79
N ARG A 848 19.01 -8.01 -15.97
CA ARG A 848 19.59 -6.81 -16.59
C ARG A 848 18.51 -6.10 -17.39
N ARG A 849 18.31 -4.81 -17.14
CA ARG A 849 17.28 -3.97 -17.78
C ARG A 849 17.95 -2.95 -18.69
N PHE A 850 17.43 -2.80 -19.90
CA PHE A 850 18.03 -1.93 -20.91
C PHE A 850 17.24 -0.64 -21.05
N ASN A 851 17.92 0.50 -21.05
CA ASN A 851 17.31 1.79 -21.37
C ASN A 851 17.13 1.92 -22.88
N TRP A 852 15.90 1.71 -23.34
CA TRP A 852 15.53 1.82 -24.75
C TRP A 852 15.34 3.26 -25.23
N TYR A 853 15.14 4.19 -24.31
CA TYR A 853 14.87 5.60 -24.56
C TYR A 853 15.60 6.46 -23.53
N ASN A 854 15.70 7.76 -23.81
CA ASN A 854 15.95 8.73 -22.76
C ASN A 854 14.62 8.97 -22.04
N TRP A 855 14.54 8.55 -20.78
CA TRP A 855 13.35 8.75 -19.97
C TRP A 855 13.38 10.13 -19.34
N GLU A 856 12.30 10.87 -19.50
CA GLU A 856 12.17 12.23 -18.98
C GLU A 856 11.71 12.23 -17.53
N TRP A 857 12.28 13.16 -16.75
CA TRP A 857 11.87 13.50 -15.39
C TRP A 857 11.34 14.93 -15.44
N PRO A 858 10.01 15.10 -15.54
CA PRO A 858 9.40 16.40 -15.73
C PRO A 858 9.33 17.18 -14.42
N GLU A 859 9.53 18.50 -14.50
CA GLU A 859 9.54 19.39 -13.34
C GLU A 859 8.27 19.25 -12.49
N PRO A 860 8.36 19.06 -11.15
CA PRO A 860 9.57 18.97 -10.32
C PRO A 860 10.00 17.53 -9.94
N LEU A 861 9.62 16.48 -10.69
CA LEU A 861 9.93 15.09 -10.33
C LEU A 861 11.43 14.76 -10.30
N GLU A 862 12.26 15.48 -11.05
CA GLU A 862 13.72 15.38 -11.00
C GLU A 862 14.28 15.73 -9.63
N VAL A 863 13.57 16.52 -8.83
CA VAL A 863 13.97 16.88 -7.45
C VAL A 863 13.93 15.65 -6.53
N GLN A 864 13.20 14.59 -6.86
CA GLN A 864 13.15 13.38 -6.04
C GLN A 864 14.40 12.49 -6.20
N LEU A 865 15.22 12.73 -7.23
CA LEU A 865 16.31 11.84 -7.61
C LEU A 865 17.39 11.76 -6.52
N ASN A 866 17.80 10.55 -6.18
CA ASN A 866 18.89 10.27 -5.26
C ASN A 866 20.21 10.78 -5.87
N PRO A 867 20.89 11.77 -5.25
CA PRO A 867 22.12 12.34 -5.80
C PRO A 867 23.29 11.35 -5.82
N ASP A 868 23.23 10.27 -5.03
CA ASP A 868 24.32 9.30 -4.92
C ASP A 868 24.24 8.19 -5.99
N VAL A 869 23.22 8.24 -6.86
CA VAL A 869 23.00 7.24 -7.91
C VAL A 869 22.88 7.91 -9.27
N THR A 870 23.70 7.48 -10.22
CA THR A 870 23.64 7.96 -11.61
C THR A 870 22.23 7.84 -12.18
N VAL A 871 21.70 8.88 -12.83
CA VAL A 871 20.52 8.76 -13.70
C VAL A 871 20.99 8.27 -15.06
N ARG A 872 20.40 7.18 -15.55
CA ARG A 872 20.89 6.53 -16.77
C ARG A 872 20.23 7.14 -18.00
N GLN A 873 20.99 7.11 -19.09
CA GLN A 873 20.57 7.55 -20.41
C GLN A 873 20.22 6.34 -21.30
N LEU A 874 19.70 6.65 -22.49
CA LEU A 874 19.51 5.71 -23.59
C LEU A 874 20.76 4.84 -23.81
N GLY A 875 20.55 3.57 -24.12
CA GLY A 875 21.62 2.67 -24.56
C GLY A 875 22.39 1.99 -23.43
N VAL A 876 21.99 2.19 -22.18
CA VAL A 876 22.70 1.67 -21.01
C VAL A 876 21.94 0.52 -20.35
N MET A 877 22.68 -0.54 -19.97
CA MET A 877 22.19 -1.62 -19.14
C MET A 877 22.23 -1.25 -17.65
N GLU A 878 21.18 -1.63 -16.95
CA GLU A 878 21.00 -1.50 -15.52
C GLU A 878 20.75 -2.86 -14.88
N LYS A 879 20.90 -2.92 -13.56
CA LYS A 879 20.58 -4.09 -12.74
C LYS A 879 20.58 -3.69 -11.28
N CYS A 880 20.03 -4.55 -10.41
CA CYS A 880 20.28 -4.44 -8.98
C CYS A 880 21.80 -4.42 -8.70
N THR A 881 22.24 -3.46 -7.88
CA THR A 881 23.63 -3.23 -7.47
C THR A 881 23.90 -3.60 -6.02
N MET A 882 22.96 -4.26 -5.34
CA MET A 882 22.92 -4.40 -3.87
C MET A 882 22.96 -3.04 -3.15
N CYS A 883 22.35 -2.01 -3.75
CA CYS A 883 22.38 -0.63 -3.25
C CYS A 883 23.82 -0.18 -2.94
N ILE A 884 24.73 -0.28 -3.92
CA ILE A 884 26.16 0.04 -3.76
C ILE A 884 26.41 1.40 -3.09
N GLN A 885 25.58 2.41 -3.36
CA GLN A 885 25.62 3.71 -2.73
C GLN A 885 25.48 3.66 -1.20
N ARG A 886 24.66 2.72 -0.69
CA ARG A 886 24.49 2.48 0.74
C ARG A 886 25.64 1.67 1.33
N ILE A 887 26.20 0.74 0.55
CA ILE A 887 27.40 0.00 0.94
C ILE A 887 28.58 0.96 1.13
N VAL A 888 28.77 1.88 0.18
CA VAL A 888 29.81 2.92 0.26
C VAL A 888 29.59 3.81 1.48
N ALA A 889 28.37 4.34 1.66
CA ALA A 889 28.05 5.20 2.81
C ALA A 889 28.28 4.49 4.16
N GLY A 890 27.84 3.24 4.32
CA GLY A 890 28.05 2.48 5.55
C GLY A 890 29.53 2.14 5.81
N LYS A 891 30.31 1.87 4.75
CA LYS A 891 31.76 1.68 4.87
C LYS A 891 32.48 2.98 5.24
N ASP A 892 32.08 4.10 4.67
CA ASP A 892 32.63 5.42 5.00
C ASP A 892 32.37 5.75 6.47
N HIS A 893 31.14 5.56 6.94
CA HIS A 893 30.79 5.75 8.35
C HIS A 893 31.61 4.85 9.29
N ALA A 894 31.73 3.55 8.99
CA ALA A 894 32.56 2.65 9.78
C ALA A 894 34.05 3.04 9.79
N ARG A 895 34.58 3.51 8.64
CA ARG A 895 35.96 4.02 8.53
C ARG A 895 36.16 5.26 9.39
N ASP A 896 35.22 6.20 9.37
CA ASP A 896 35.29 7.43 10.16
C ASP A 896 35.26 7.11 11.67
N GLU A 897 34.50 6.09 12.07
CA GLU A 897 34.49 5.53 13.43
C GLU A 897 35.67 4.58 13.73
N LYS A 898 36.61 4.42 12.78
CA LYS A 898 37.81 3.56 12.89
C LYS A 898 37.51 2.11 13.26
N ARG A 899 36.43 1.56 12.73
CA ARG A 899 36.00 0.17 12.95
C ARG A 899 35.65 -0.54 11.65
N ALA A 900 35.54 -1.86 11.72
CA ALA A 900 34.95 -2.63 10.63
C ALA A 900 33.44 -2.37 10.54
N VAL A 901 32.89 -2.64 9.35
CA VAL A 901 31.43 -2.67 9.15
C VAL A 901 30.85 -3.81 9.97
N ARG A 902 29.80 -3.51 10.72
CA ARG A 902 29.03 -4.43 11.55
C ARG A 902 27.73 -4.77 10.84
N ASP A 903 27.13 -5.89 11.23
CA ASP A 903 25.79 -6.24 10.78
C ASP A 903 24.79 -5.15 11.18
N GLY A 904 23.88 -4.80 10.26
CA GLY A 904 22.94 -3.70 10.43
C GLY A 904 23.45 -2.28 10.09
N ASP A 905 24.76 -2.06 9.93
CA ASP A 905 25.27 -0.74 9.46
C ASP A 905 24.79 -0.40 8.05
N ILE A 906 24.54 -1.42 7.22
CA ILE A 906 24.10 -1.28 5.83
C ILE A 906 22.79 -2.04 5.66
N LEU A 907 21.71 -1.30 5.41
CA LEU A 907 20.42 -1.85 5.02
C LEU A 907 20.11 -1.46 3.57
N THR A 908 19.94 -2.46 2.70
CA THR A 908 19.49 -2.21 1.32
C THR A 908 18.04 -1.70 1.32
N ALA A 909 17.64 -0.96 0.28
CA ALA A 909 16.28 -0.41 0.21
C ALA A 909 15.19 -1.49 0.21
N CYS A 910 15.44 -2.63 -0.45
CA CYS A 910 14.51 -3.76 -0.48
C CYS A 910 14.42 -4.49 0.87
N GLN A 911 15.53 -4.62 1.62
CA GLN A 911 15.55 -5.16 2.99
C GLN A 911 14.81 -4.25 3.97
N GLN A 912 15.15 -2.96 3.98
CA GLN A 912 14.60 -2.01 4.96
C GLN A 912 13.08 -1.85 4.84
N THR A 913 12.56 -1.81 3.61
CA THR A 913 11.12 -1.63 3.40
C THR A 913 10.28 -2.89 3.69
N CYS A 914 10.89 -4.07 3.76
CA CYS A 914 10.18 -5.35 3.81
C CYS A 914 9.47 -5.53 5.16
N PRO A 915 8.12 -5.54 5.23
CA PRO A 915 7.40 -5.61 6.51
C PRO A 915 7.64 -6.92 7.26
N THR A 916 7.76 -8.02 6.51
CA THR A 916 7.98 -9.39 7.02
C THR A 916 9.45 -9.75 7.23
N ARG A 917 10.38 -8.85 6.89
CA ARG A 917 11.84 -9.07 6.94
C ARG A 917 12.30 -10.32 6.17
N ALA A 918 11.67 -10.58 5.02
CA ALA A 918 12.02 -11.68 4.14
C ALA A 918 13.41 -11.54 3.49
N ILE A 919 13.95 -10.32 3.38
CA ILE A 919 15.24 -10.05 2.72
C ILE A 919 16.25 -9.65 3.80
N THR A 920 17.38 -10.37 3.88
CA THR A 920 18.51 -10.05 4.76
C THR A 920 19.77 -9.87 3.93
N PHE A 921 20.42 -8.72 4.03
CA PHE A 921 21.70 -8.43 3.37
C PHE A 921 22.79 -8.23 4.42
N GLY A 922 24.01 -8.69 4.14
CA GLY A 922 25.13 -8.53 5.06
C GLY A 922 26.46 -9.07 4.52
N ASN A 923 27.49 -8.96 5.37
CA ASN A 923 28.82 -9.48 5.07
C ASN A 923 28.88 -10.99 5.35
N ILE A 924 28.85 -11.82 4.31
CA ILE A 924 28.84 -13.29 4.42
C ILE A 924 30.22 -13.90 4.79
N LYS A 925 31.24 -13.06 5.03
CA LYS A 925 32.50 -13.46 5.69
C LYS A 925 32.46 -13.26 7.21
N ASP A 926 31.47 -12.53 7.72
CA ASP A 926 31.27 -12.41 9.17
C ASP A 926 30.32 -13.52 9.63
N ASP A 927 30.86 -14.50 10.33
CA ASP A 927 30.12 -15.66 10.89
C ASP A 927 29.01 -15.23 11.86
N LYS A 928 29.08 -14.01 12.40
CA LYS A 928 28.08 -13.46 13.33
C LYS A 928 26.95 -12.73 12.62
N SER A 929 27.08 -12.41 11.34
CA SER A 929 26.04 -11.69 10.60
C SER A 929 24.80 -12.55 10.38
N ASP A 930 23.62 -11.93 10.37
CA ASP A 930 22.37 -12.63 10.16
C ASP A 930 22.28 -13.23 8.75
N ALA A 931 22.90 -12.58 7.76
CA ALA A 931 23.01 -13.13 6.40
C ALA A 931 23.78 -14.46 6.37
N THR A 932 24.90 -14.57 7.10
CA THR A 932 25.68 -15.83 7.19
C THR A 932 24.88 -16.93 7.88
N LYS A 933 24.23 -16.63 9.01
CA LYS A 933 23.39 -17.61 9.73
C LYS A 933 22.29 -18.17 8.83
N LEU A 934 21.58 -17.29 8.11
CA LEU A 934 20.51 -17.71 7.21
C LEU A 934 21.03 -18.45 5.97
N ARG A 935 22.22 -18.09 5.46
CA ARG A 935 22.87 -18.80 4.34
C ARG A 935 23.15 -20.27 4.68
N HIS A 936 23.43 -20.57 5.94
CA HIS A 936 23.66 -21.93 6.43
C HIS A 936 22.37 -22.64 6.90
N SER A 937 21.20 -22.04 6.69
CA SER A 937 19.92 -22.68 6.95
C SER A 937 19.82 -24.00 6.16
N PRO A 938 19.31 -25.09 6.75
CA PRO A 938 19.03 -26.32 6.02
C PRO A 938 18.06 -26.15 4.84
N ARG A 939 17.23 -25.09 4.88
CA ARG A 939 16.31 -24.70 3.80
C ARG A 939 17.00 -23.94 2.66
N ALA A 940 18.29 -23.62 2.77
CA ALA A 940 19.00 -22.81 1.79
C ALA A 940 19.15 -23.52 0.45
N TYR A 941 18.96 -22.78 -0.64
CA TYR A 941 19.25 -23.20 -2.01
C TYR A 941 19.63 -22.00 -2.88
N GLN A 942 20.23 -22.27 -4.03
CA GLN A 942 20.47 -21.29 -5.09
C GLN A 942 19.50 -21.57 -6.23
N VAL A 943 18.93 -20.52 -6.82
CA VAL A 943 18.09 -20.64 -8.02
C VAL A 943 19.00 -20.95 -9.21
N LEU A 944 18.63 -21.96 -10.01
CA LEU A 944 19.42 -22.45 -11.16
C LEU A 944 20.85 -22.88 -10.75
N ASP A 945 20.98 -23.62 -9.65
CA ASP A 945 22.26 -24.09 -9.13
C ASP A 945 23.01 -25.02 -10.08
N GLU A 946 22.27 -25.73 -10.92
CA GLU A 946 22.78 -26.59 -12.00
C GLU A 946 23.64 -25.85 -13.03
N LEU A 947 23.47 -24.53 -13.19
CA LEU A 947 24.27 -23.72 -14.12
C LEU A 947 25.66 -23.36 -13.60
N GLY A 948 25.97 -23.63 -12.33
CA GLY A 948 27.28 -23.33 -11.76
C GLY A 948 27.64 -21.85 -11.65
N THR A 949 26.64 -20.94 -11.68
CA THR A 949 26.90 -19.49 -11.61
C THR A 949 27.33 -18.98 -10.23
N ARG A 950 27.25 -19.84 -9.19
CA ARG A 950 27.57 -19.55 -7.79
C ARG A 950 26.99 -18.19 -7.31
N PRO A 951 25.65 -18.03 -7.26
CA PRO A 951 24.98 -16.82 -6.76
C PRO A 951 25.43 -16.38 -5.37
N SER A 952 25.56 -15.07 -5.17
CA SER A 952 25.73 -14.46 -3.83
C SER A 952 24.39 -14.25 -3.11
N VAL A 953 23.28 -14.52 -3.81
CA VAL A 953 21.92 -14.52 -3.26
C VAL A 953 21.51 -15.96 -2.98
N ILE A 954 21.03 -16.21 -1.77
CA ILE A 954 20.53 -17.50 -1.31
C ILE A 954 19.05 -17.37 -1.05
N TYR A 955 18.28 -18.38 -1.41
CA TYR A 955 16.86 -18.45 -1.13
C TYR A 955 16.61 -19.52 -0.05
N LEU A 956 15.64 -19.30 0.83
CA LEU A 956 15.15 -20.34 1.73
C LEU A 956 13.84 -20.90 1.18
N LYS A 957 13.72 -22.22 1.16
CA LYS A 957 12.51 -22.93 0.71
C LYS A 957 11.27 -22.49 1.51
N LYS A 958 10.14 -22.31 0.83
CA LYS A 958 8.85 -22.04 1.50
C LYS A 958 8.44 -23.29 2.29
N VAL A 959 8.02 -23.10 3.53
CA VAL A 959 7.52 -24.21 4.35
C VAL A 959 6.03 -24.33 4.09
N VAL A 960 5.58 -25.55 3.78
CA VAL A 960 4.18 -25.84 3.47
C VAL A 960 3.63 -26.76 4.55
N ARG A 961 2.40 -26.54 4.99
CA ARG A 961 1.71 -27.43 5.93
C ARG A 961 0.81 -28.34 5.08
N GLY A 962 1.17 -29.62 4.94
CA GLY A 962 0.43 -30.56 4.09
C GLY A 962 -1.04 -30.74 4.51
N GLU A 963 -1.85 -31.39 3.65
CA GLU A 963 -3.30 -31.60 3.82
C GLU A 963 -3.71 -32.38 5.10
N HIS A 964 -2.73 -32.93 5.84
CA HIS A 964 -2.93 -33.77 7.03
C HIS A 964 -2.35 -33.18 8.33
N ALA A 965 -1.99 -31.89 8.34
CA ALA A 965 -1.44 -31.22 9.53
C ALA A 965 -2.51 -30.83 10.56
#